data_AF-A0A834IKP4-F1
#
_entry.id   AF-A0A834IKP4-F1
#
_cell.length_a   1.000
_cell.length_b   1.000
_cell.length_c   1.000
_cell.angle_alpha   90.00
_cell.angle_beta   90.00
_cell.angle_gamma   90.00
#
_symmetry.space_group_name_H-M   'P 1'
#
loop_
_entity.id
_entity.type
_entity.pdbx_description
1 polymer ?
#
loop_
_entity_poly.entity_id
_entity_poly.type
_entity_poly.pdbx_seq_one_letter_code
_entity_poly.pdbx_strand_id
1 'polypeptide(L)'
;MGTRPSHKRSPVGTSHCRFFSLTPVHFTDRIASRIANIIVFGFAAYKYIRRFLSGAMAKSTNMSYYYNHLPVYLLIISLVNLSLTFVKADDLLEQYVKHVELVNNFEEYDTVSRRVPENRRLGKHSRNRRQVDSDIVWTHSLALDIDGFVVLKWQPRHQEILFRIEARTLGYVGLGFSPNGKMEGADMIIGWVDDDSYKAVLLDCHGVPKSQGSAPARDVIDNYTLMKGEQNDTHTILEFRRALDTCDPNDYVLSGDTVRMIWALHHKDPPSENAMIYHGELRGVQSVHLLAPPPTPKPSNELSRNWDVELKNFRIPNNVDTVYWCKVFKAPTLNTKHHITGFAPLIGKKHGNMVHHMIMHECDLPDNSNISLWEKYAAEEGQLCYDSMPPAWEKCLTPIVAWAIGSKGEDFPNHVGLPLGSRKNSYFMLEVHFDNPQMKTVMDTTGLRLQYTSKLRENEGAILVTGVAPSNLHFIPPLQNEYKTAGYCSLGCTKEIFPKEGINVVSVMLHSHLAGRKLKLRHIRAGKELPPLAQDDHYDFNYQQSRALSQDTTILPGDGLITECTYSTKERKAPTLGGYSTREEMCLAFVLHYPRTELAGCYSIPPVRYFFETLGVKEFYGMNITQVEEALLEGKIETEHSPTVTKKPFEIKPGDEMSPEANQRAIMALKNAKEYSIEGATVEQSVFEKLIIKEPLEFQNKSFMLHLQNIPYNETILTKKIEEYFYNGLHMTFCRKRDDSLAIKETIENLPKFEDYRNKESIQCSYKSKRAFTSSTTKTASSLLSITFILNIFIMIR
;
A
#
# COMPACT_ATOMS: atom_id res chain seq x y z
N MET A 1 16.06 -17.60 60.67
CA MET A 1 16.47 -18.69 61.58
C MET A 1 16.66 -19.94 60.75
N GLY A 2 17.87 -20.54 60.81
CA GLY A 2 18.31 -21.90 60.44
C GLY A 2 17.76 -22.58 59.17
N THR A 3 18.50 -23.36 58.38
CA THR A 3 19.82 -23.96 58.54
C THR A 3 20.11 -24.69 57.21
N ARG A 4 21.34 -24.51 56.72
CA ARG A 4 22.13 -25.25 55.70
C ARG A 4 22.23 -26.77 55.99
N PRO A 5 23.01 -27.63 55.25
CA PRO A 5 23.61 -27.58 53.88
C PRO A 5 23.73 -28.96 53.13
N SER A 6 24.45 -28.94 51.98
CA SER A 6 25.50 -29.93 51.54
C SER A 6 25.04 -31.16 50.72
N HIS A 7 25.79 -31.79 49.79
CA HIS A 7 27.01 -31.53 49.00
C HIS A 7 27.23 -32.73 48.04
N LYS A 8 28.10 -32.55 47.02
CA LYS A 8 28.96 -33.55 46.28
C LYS A 8 28.30 -34.43 45.20
N ARG A 9 28.67 -34.30 43.90
CA ARG A 9 29.90 -34.65 43.13
C ARG A 9 29.84 -36.08 42.51
N SER A 10 29.69 -36.11 41.17
CA SER A 10 30.41 -36.85 40.09
C SER A 10 30.86 -38.33 40.31
N PRO A 11 30.95 -39.24 39.29
CA PRO A 11 31.79 -39.02 38.08
C PRO A 11 31.41 -39.75 36.75
N VAL A 12 31.96 -39.17 35.67
CA VAL A 12 32.65 -39.74 34.47
C VAL A 12 32.33 -41.17 33.98
N GLY A 13 32.02 -41.27 32.68
CA GLY A 13 32.20 -42.46 31.84
C GLY A 13 32.31 -42.11 30.34
N THR A 14 33.46 -42.40 29.75
CA THR A 14 33.90 -42.07 28.37
C THR A 14 33.68 -43.20 27.34
N SER A 15 33.60 -42.77 26.06
CA SER A 15 34.10 -43.41 24.82
C SER A 15 33.39 -44.59 24.11
N HIS A 16 32.97 -44.27 22.86
CA HIS A 16 33.26 -44.95 21.57
C HIS A 16 32.23 -45.89 20.89
N CYS A 17 31.69 -45.36 19.77
CA CYS A 17 31.52 -45.92 18.41
C CYS A 17 31.19 -47.41 18.20
N ARG A 18 30.06 -47.68 17.52
CA ARG A 18 30.04 -48.19 16.13
C ARG A 18 28.67 -48.08 15.46
N PHE A 19 28.77 -47.73 14.17
CA PHE A 19 27.79 -47.68 13.10
C PHE A 19 26.74 -48.81 13.08
N PHE A 20 25.50 -48.46 12.77
CA PHE A 20 24.74 -49.09 11.68
C PHE A 20 23.84 -48.06 10.98
N SER A 21 24.01 -48.00 9.68
CA SER A 21 23.29 -47.20 8.69
C SER A 21 21.87 -47.70 8.49
N LEU A 22 20.89 -46.79 8.43
CA LEU A 22 19.72 -46.93 7.56
C LEU A 22 19.46 -45.58 6.88
N THR A 23 19.64 -45.61 5.57
CA THR A 23 19.45 -44.56 4.55
C THR A 23 17.99 -44.10 4.43
N PRO A 24 17.71 -42.81 4.16
CA PRO A 24 16.45 -42.39 3.56
C PRO A 24 16.56 -42.53 2.03
N VAL A 25 16.04 -43.63 1.51
CA VAL A 25 15.75 -43.80 0.08
C VAL A 25 14.35 -43.25 -0.17
N HIS A 26 14.17 -42.59 -1.32
CA HIS A 26 12.97 -41.93 -1.82
C HIS A 26 12.78 -40.44 -1.48
N PHE A 27 13.73 -39.61 -1.91
CA PHE A 27 13.33 -38.32 -2.55
C PHE A 27 14.38 -37.72 -3.51
N THR A 28 15.59 -38.30 -3.61
CA THR A 28 16.69 -37.74 -4.42
C THR A 28 16.85 -38.34 -5.82
N ASP A 29 16.20 -39.46 -6.15
CA ASP A 29 16.48 -40.17 -7.42
C ASP A 29 15.83 -39.58 -8.67
N ARG A 30 14.70 -38.85 -8.57
CA ARG A 30 14.05 -38.26 -9.76
C ARG A 30 14.67 -36.92 -10.19
N ILE A 31 15.28 -36.18 -9.26
CA ILE A 31 15.97 -34.91 -9.57
C ILE A 31 17.42 -35.18 -9.97
N ALA A 32 18.12 -36.10 -9.29
CA ALA A 32 19.48 -36.50 -9.66
C ALA A 32 19.54 -37.17 -11.04
N SER A 33 18.55 -37.99 -11.41
CA SER A 33 18.47 -38.59 -12.75
C SER A 33 18.20 -37.57 -13.85
N ARG A 34 17.42 -36.52 -13.58
CA ARG A 34 17.17 -35.43 -14.56
C ARG A 34 18.38 -34.51 -14.72
N ILE A 35 19.06 -34.17 -13.64
CA ILE A 35 20.28 -33.34 -13.68
C ILE A 35 21.45 -34.11 -14.30
N ALA A 36 21.62 -35.40 -13.99
CA ALA A 36 22.64 -36.24 -14.60
C ALA A 36 22.42 -36.41 -16.12
N ASN A 37 21.18 -36.59 -16.57
CA ASN A 37 20.88 -36.65 -18.00
C ASN A 37 21.14 -35.31 -18.71
N ILE A 38 20.82 -34.17 -18.10
CA ILE A 38 21.09 -32.84 -18.66
C ILE A 38 22.61 -32.58 -18.76
N ILE A 39 23.39 -32.96 -17.75
CA ILE A 39 24.85 -32.82 -17.75
C ILE A 39 25.50 -33.76 -18.78
N VAL A 40 25.02 -35.00 -18.91
CA VAL A 40 25.53 -35.97 -19.90
C VAL A 40 25.20 -35.52 -21.33
N PHE A 41 23.99 -35.01 -21.59
CA PHE A 41 23.65 -34.44 -22.90
C PHE A 41 24.42 -33.15 -23.21
N GLY A 42 24.67 -32.29 -22.21
CA GLY A 42 25.49 -31.10 -22.34
C GLY A 42 26.95 -31.42 -22.67
N PHE A 43 27.55 -32.42 -22.01
CA PHE A 43 28.91 -32.87 -22.31
C PHE A 43 29.01 -33.57 -23.68
N ALA A 44 28.00 -34.34 -24.09
CA ALA A 44 27.96 -34.97 -25.41
C ALA A 44 27.85 -33.92 -26.53
N ALA A 45 26.98 -32.92 -26.37
CA ALA A 45 26.82 -31.82 -27.31
C ALA A 45 28.10 -30.96 -27.40
N TYR A 46 28.72 -30.63 -26.26
CA TYR A 46 29.99 -29.90 -26.24
C TYR A 46 31.13 -30.66 -26.92
N LYS A 47 31.22 -31.98 -26.71
CA LYS A 47 32.26 -32.83 -27.34
C LYS A 47 32.02 -33.00 -28.85
N TYR A 48 30.77 -33.00 -29.29
CA TYR A 48 30.39 -33.04 -30.71
C TYR A 48 30.70 -31.71 -31.42
N ILE A 49 30.32 -30.58 -30.83
CA ILE A 49 30.60 -29.23 -31.34
C ILE A 49 32.12 -28.97 -31.38
N ARG A 50 32.86 -29.39 -30.35
CA ARG A 50 34.32 -29.23 -30.31
C ARG A 50 35.03 -30.07 -31.38
N ARG A 51 34.57 -31.31 -31.65
CA ARG A 51 35.10 -32.15 -32.75
C ARG A 51 34.79 -31.57 -34.14
N PHE A 52 33.62 -30.96 -34.30
CA PHE A 52 33.18 -30.36 -35.56
C PHE A 52 33.93 -29.06 -35.86
N LEU A 53 34.12 -28.19 -34.84
CA LEU A 53 34.91 -26.96 -34.97
C LEU A 53 36.41 -27.25 -35.16
N SER A 54 36.96 -28.32 -34.56
CA SER A 54 38.34 -28.73 -34.83
C SER A 54 38.54 -29.31 -36.23
N GLY A 55 37.49 -29.86 -36.86
CA GLY A 55 37.52 -30.34 -38.24
C GLY A 55 37.33 -29.23 -39.28
N ALA A 56 36.53 -28.20 -38.96
CA ALA A 56 36.23 -27.08 -39.85
C ALA A 56 37.40 -26.10 -40.02
N MET A 57 38.38 -26.06 -39.10
CA MET A 57 39.60 -25.26 -39.26
C MET A 57 40.70 -25.96 -40.09
N ALA A 58 40.47 -27.18 -40.56
CA ALA A 58 41.44 -27.97 -41.32
C ALA A 58 40.87 -28.42 -42.68
N LYS A 59 40.29 -27.51 -43.46
CA LYS A 59 40.25 -27.53 -44.94
C LYS A 59 39.52 -26.29 -45.45
N SER A 60 40.18 -25.56 -46.35
CA SER A 60 39.81 -24.25 -46.83
C SER A 60 38.66 -24.27 -47.86
N THR A 61 38.07 -23.09 -48.04
CA THR A 61 37.57 -22.55 -49.33
C THR A 61 36.45 -23.32 -50.04
N ASN A 62 35.20 -23.17 -49.59
CA ASN A 62 34.06 -23.10 -50.52
C ASN A 62 32.81 -22.43 -49.91
N MET A 63 32.40 -21.29 -50.46
CA MET A 63 31.35 -20.42 -49.92
C MET A 63 29.91 -20.95 -50.15
N SER A 64 29.76 -22.07 -50.87
CA SER A 64 28.47 -22.72 -51.13
C SER A 64 27.98 -23.64 -49.99
N TYR A 65 28.83 -23.99 -49.02
CA TYR A 65 28.47 -24.90 -47.93
C TYR A 65 27.72 -24.19 -46.78
N TYR A 66 27.93 -22.87 -46.63
CA TYR A 66 27.34 -22.08 -45.55
C TYR A 66 25.85 -21.78 -45.76
N TYR A 67 25.38 -21.69 -47.01
CA TYR A 67 23.97 -21.38 -47.30
C TYR A 67 23.01 -22.56 -47.05
N ASN A 68 23.48 -23.80 -47.20
CA ASN A 68 22.63 -24.99 -47.00
C ASN A 68 22.46 -25.40 -45.53
N HIS A 69 23.27 -24.87 -44.60
CA HIS A 69 23.22 -25.22 -43.17
C HIS A 69 22.73 -24.09 -42.25
N LEU A 70 22.48 -22.90 -42.80
CA LEU A 70 21.89 -21.77 -42.09
C LEU A 70 20.51 -22.09 -41.44
N PRO A 71 19.62 -22.89 -42.08
CA PRO A 71 18.34 -23.27 -41.45
C PRO A 71 18.52 -24.14 -40.21
N VAL A 72 19.52 -25.05 -40.24
CA VAL A 72 19.85 -25.93 -39.10
C VAL A 72 20.48 -25.13 -37.96
N TYR A 73 21.29 -24.13 -38.29
CA TYR A 73 21.89 -23.21 -37.32
C TYR A 73 20.82 -22.36 -36.61
N LEU A 74 19.83 -21.86 -37.35
CA LEU A 74 18.69 -21.12 -36.79
C LEU A 74 17.77 -22.02 -35.95
N LEU A 75 17.59 -23.29 -36.33
CA LEU A 75 16.79 -24.25 -35.56
C LEU A 75 17.46 -24.62 -34.23
N ILE A 76 18.80 -24.76 -34.22
CA ILE A 76 19.57 -25.03 -33.00
C ILE A 76 19.59 -23.80 -32.08
N ILE A 77 19.73 -22.58 -32.62
CA ILE A 77 19.63 -21.35 -31.82
C ILE A 77 18.21 -21.17 -31.27
N SER A 78 17.18 -21.52 -32.04
CA SER A 78 15.79 -21.51 -31.59
C SER A 78 15.55 -22.53 -30.45
N LEU A 79 16.10 -23.75 -30.57
CA LEU A 79 16.00 -24.79 -29.53
C LEU A 79 16.83 -24.47 -28.28
N VAL A 80 17.99 -23.83 -28.42
CA VAL A 80 18.81 -23.38 -27.29
C VAL A 80 18.16 -22.18 -26.59
N ASN A 81 17.55 -21.26 -27.33
CA ASN A 81 16.73 -20.20 -26.74
C ASN A 81 15.46 -20.74 -26.08
N LEU A 82 14.84 -21.80 -26.62
CA LEU A 82 13.71 -22.49 -25.97
C LEU A 82 14.13 -23.19 -24.65
N SER A 83 15.41 -23.57 -24.53
CA SER A 83 15.98 -24.24 -23.36
C SER A 83 16.50 -23.26 -22.29
N LEU A 84 16.76 -22.00 -22.66
CA LEU A 84 17.25 -20.95 -21.76
C LEU A 84 16.15 -19.97 -21.29
N THR A 85 14.91 -20.11 -21.76
CA THR A 85 13.74 -19.34 -21.29
C THR A 85 12.93 -20.01 -20.18
N PHE A 86 13.49 -21.01 -19.49
CA PHE A 86 12.87 -21.64 -18.32
C PHE A 86 13.61 -21.31 -17.02
N VAL A 87 13.69 -20.01 -16.72
CA VAL A 87 13.57 -19.50 -15.34
C VAL A 87 12.73 -18.23 -15.47
N LYS A 88 11.41 -18.41 -15.53
CA LYS A 88 10.43 -17.32 -15.58
C LYS A 88 9.98 -16.98 -14.16
N ALA A 89 9.52 -15.74 -13.99
CA ALA A 89 8.96 -15.17 -12.76
C ALA A 89 7.72 -15.91 -12.21
N ASP A 90 7.25 -16.98 -12.88
CA ASP A 90 6.18 -17.89 -12.41
C ASP A 90 6.53 -18.58 -11.08
N ASP A 91 7.80 -18.55 -10.67
CA ASP A 91 8.31 -19.17 -9.44
C ASP A 91 7.85 -18.44 -8.16
N LEU A 92 7.43 -17.17 -8.21
CA LEU A 92 7.05 -16.44 -6.98
C LEU A 92 5.65 -16.79 -6.48
N LEU A 93 4.67 -16.95 -7.38
CA LEU A 93 3.31 -17.35 -7.02
C LEU A 93 3.26 -18.85 -6.67
N GLU A 94 4.04 -19.69 -7.35
CA GLU A 94 4.13 -21.11 -7.05
C GLU A 94 4.92 -21.37 -5.76
N GLN A 95 5.97 -20.58 -5.46
CA GLN A 95 6.63 -20.57 -4.16
C GLN A 95 5.73 -20.00 -3.06
N TYR A 96 4.89 -19.01 -3.36
CA TYR A 96 3.88 -18.48 -2.43
C TYR A 96 2.81 -19.55 -2.11
N VAL A 97 2.27 -20.24 -3.11
CA VAL A 97 1.32 -21.35 -2.92
C VAL A 97 1.97 -22.50 -2.14
N LYS A 98 3.21 -22.87 -2.46
CA LYS A 98 3.99 -23.85 -1.67
C LYS A 98 4.29 -23.38 -0.25
N HIS A 99 4.56 -22.10 -0.06
CA HIS A 99 4.81 -21.52 1.25
C HIS A 99 3.55 -21.56 2.11
N VAL A 100 2.38 -21.21 1.53
CA VAL A 100 1.07 -21.36 2.18
C VAL A 100 0.77 -22.82 2.51
N GLU A 101 1.06 -23.78 1.62
CA GLU A 101 0.94 -25.22 1.90
C GLU A 101 1.91 -25.70 3.00
N LEU A 102 3.15 -25.19 3.04
CA LEU A 102 4.15 -25.51 4.06
C LEU A 102 3.80 -24.94 5.43
N VAL A 103 3.27 -23.72 5.49
CA VAL A 103 2.81 -23.06 6.72
C VAL A 103 1.58 -23.77 7.30
N ASN A 104 0.70 -24.31 6.45
CA ASN A 104 -0.49 -25.05 6.87
C ASN A 104 -0.18 -26.50 7.34
N ASN A 105 0.97 -27.08 6.97
CA ASN A 105 1.36 -28.44 7.37
C ASN A 105 2.08 -28.53 8.72
N PHE A 106 2.22 -27.43 9.46
CA PHE A 106 2.90 -27.41 10.78
C PHE A 106 1.97 -27.61 11.99
N GLU A 107 0.66 -27.81 11.81
CA GLU A 107 -0.28 -28.01 12.93
C GLU A 107 -0.65 -29.48 13.23
N GLU A 108 -0.08 -30.47 12.54
CA GLU A 108 -0.48 -31.87 12.76
C GLU A 108 0.66 -32.76 13.24
N TYR A 109 1.19 -32.51 14.44
CA TYR A 109 1.90 -33.52 15.22
C TYR A 109 1.77 -33.27 16.73
N ASP A 110 0.65 -33.71 17.32
CA ASP A 110 0.66 -34.27 18.68
C ASP A 110 -0.56 -35.15 18.95
N THR A 111 -0.48 -36.44 18.59
CA THR A 111 -1.33 -37.46 19.22
C THR A 111 -0.51 -38.72 19.54
N VAL A 112 -0.11 -38.85 20.81
CA VAL A 112 0.35 -40.12 21.38
C VAL A 112 -0.61 -40.59 22.48
N SER A 113 -1.48 -41.52 22.07
CA SER A 113 -1.91 -42.74 22.76
C SER A 113 -2.04 -42.78 24.30
N ARG A 114 -3.27 -42.94 24.79
CA ARG A 114 -3.61 -43.85 25.91
C ARG A 114 -4.92 -44.61 25.63
N ARG A 115 -4.83 -45.95 25.61
CA ARG A 115 -5.96 -46.90 25.57
C ARG A 115 -6.47 -47.22 26.98
N VAL A 116 -7.71 -47.77 27.03
CA VAL A 116 -8.33 -48.75 27.98
C VAL A 116 -9.64 -48.23 28.64
N PRO A 117 -10.75 -49.02 28.77
CA PRO A 117 -11.49 -49.80 27.77
C PRO A 117 -13.02 -49.52 27.79
N GLU A 118 -13.75 -50.24 26.94
CA GLU A 118 -15.20 -50.27 26.70
C GLU A 118 -16.16 -50.17 27.90
N ASN A 119 -17.29 -49.50 27.68
CA ASN A 119 -18.58 -49.99 28.17
C ASN A 119 -19.72 -49.71 27.16
N ARG A 120 -20.37 -50.78 26.71
CA ARG A 120 -21.51 -50.80 25.77
C ARG A 120 -22.76 -50.20 26.39
N ARG A 121 -23.48 -49.32 25.67
CA ARG A 121 -24.96 -49.32 25.61
C ARG A 121 -25.46 -48.86 24.23
N LEU A 122 -26.37 -49.65 23.67
CA LEU A 122 -27.06 -49.46 22.39
C LEU A 122 -28.03 -48.27 22.42
N GLY A 123 -28.15 -47.54 21.30
CA GLY A 123 -29.25 -46.58 21.12
C GLY A 123 -29.24 -45.78 19.81
N LYS A 124 -30.00 -46.27 18.83
CA LYS A 124 -30.68 -45.57 17.70
C LYS A 124 -29.87 -44.70 16.72
N HIS A 125 -29.89 -45.15 15.46
CA HIS A 125 -29.57 -44.40 14.25
C HIS A 125 -30.35 -43.08 14.14
N SER A 126 -29.64 -41.96 14.22
CA SER A 126 -29.98 -40.73 13.50
C SER A 126 -28.95 -40.55 12.38
N ARG A 127 -29.41 -40.54 11.13
CA ARG A 127 -28.59 -40.15 9.98
C ARG A 127 -28.41 -38.63 10.05
N ASN A 128 -27.38 -38.17 10.77
CA ASN A 128 -26.89 -36.81 10.59
C ASN A 128 -26.30 -36.71 9.18
N ARG A 129 -26.98 -35.93 8.32
CA ARG A 129 -26.45 -35.38 7.09
C ARG A 129 -25.16 -34.66 7.47
N ARG A 130 -24.01 -35.23 7.17
CA ARG A 130 -22.74 -34.52 7.29
C ARG A 130 -22.82 -33.34 6.32
N GLN A 131 -22.94 -32.15 6.89
CA GLN A 131 -22.67 -30.89 6.22
C GLN A 131 -21.25 -31.02 5.68
N VAL A 132 -21.12 -31.15 4.36
CA VAL A 132 -19.83 -31.05 3.70
C VAL A 132 -19.46 -29.57 3.83
N ASP A 133 -18.58 -29.29 4.78
CA ASP A 133 -17.96 -27.98 4.89
C ASP A 133 -17.27 -27.67 3.56
N SER A 134 -17.33 -26.43 3.09
CA SER A 134 -16.66 -26.09 1.83
C SER A 134 -15.17 -26.39 1.98
N ASP A 135 -14.58 -27.24 1.12
CA ASP A 135 -13.13 -27.55 1.12
C ASP A 135 -12.24 -26.29 0.86
N ILE A 136 -12.86 -25.12 0.68
CA ILE A 136 -12.21 -23.84 0.43
C ILE A 136 -11.82 -23.19 1.77
N VAL A 137 -10.52 -22.96 1.95
CA VAL A 137 -10.00 -22.13 3.03
C VAL A 137 -10.14 -20.66 2.63
N TRP A 138 -11.09 -19.95 3.26
CA TRP A 138 -11.29 -18.52 3.05
C TRP A 138 -10.18 -17.72 3.74
N THR A 139 -9.34 -17.05 2.97
CA THR A 139 -8.16 -16.32 3.48
C THR A 139 -8.49 -14.92 4.00
N HIS A 140 -9.57 -14.33 3.52
CA HIS A 140 -9.99 -12.98 3.87
C HIS A 140 -11.45 -12.94 4.30
N SER A 141 -11.78 -12.01 5.21
CA SER A 141 -13.13 -11.82 5.72
C SER A 141 -13.37 -10.36 6.13
N LEU A 142 -14.53 -9.83 5.77
CA LEU A 142 -14.94 -8.45 6.05
C LEU A 142 -16.46 -8.37 6.20
N ALA A 143 -16.95 -7.72 7.25
CA ALA A 143 -18.32 -7.21 7.28
C ALA A 143 -18.44 -5.97 6.39
N LEU A 144 -19.40 -5.96 5.46
CA LEU A 144 -19.66 -4.84 4.55
C LEU A 144 -20.56 -3.76 5.17
N ASP A 145 -21.11 -4.03 6.35
CA ASP A 145 -21.93 -3.13 7.14
C ASP A 145 -21.50 -3.14 8.61
N ILE A 146 -21.90 -2.11 9.36
CA ILE A 146 -21.49 -1.91 10.75
C ILE A 146 -22.09 -2.96 11.71
N ASP A 147 -23.24 -3.54 11.36
CA ASP A 147 -23.97 -4.50 12.19
C ASP A 147 -23.57 -5.95 11.87
N GLY A 148 -22.80 -6.17 10.80
CA GLY A 148 -22.35 -7.48 10.35
C GLY A 148 -23.46 -8.33 9.71
N PHE A 149 -24.47 -7.70 9.12
CA PHE A 149 -25.54 -8.40 8.39
C PHE A 149 -25.08 -8.96 7.06
N VAL A 150 -24.01 -8.44 6.48
CA VAL A 150 -23.40 -8.91 5.24
C VAL A 150 -21.92 -9.14 5.48
N VAL A 151 -21.53 -10.41 5.56
CA VAL A 151 -20.13 -10.81 5.69
C VAL A 151 -19.65 -11.35 4.36
N LEU A 152 -18.65 -10.67 3.79
CA LEU A 152 -17.92 -11.13 2.62
C LEU A 152 -16.67 -11.88 3.05
N LYS A 153 -16.51 -13.09 2.52
CA LYS A 153 -15.28 -13.87 2.56
C LYS A 153 -14.78 -14.04 1.14
N TRP A 154 -13.48 -13.99 0.94
CA TRP A 154 -12.91 -14.22 -0.38
C TRP A 154 -11.54 -14.88 -0.32
N GLN A 155 -11.15 -15.46 -1.43
CA GLN A 155 -9.84 -16.06 -1.65
C GLN A 155 -9.36 -15.69 -3.06
N PRO A 156 -8.36 -14.80 -3.18
CA PRO A 156 -7.71 -14.55 -4.45
C PRO A 156 -6.99 -15.81 -4.96
N ARG A 157 -7.07 -16.07 -6.27
CA ARG A 157 -6.36 -17.13 -6.97
C ARG A 157 -5.68 -16.56 -8.21
N HIS A 158 -4.94 -17.40 -8.93
CA HIS A 158 -4.37 -16.99 -10.22
C HIS A 158 -5.50 -16.65 -11.21
N GLN A 159 -5.59 -15.37 -11.62
CA GLN A 159 -6.56 -14.84 -12.60
C GLN A 159 -8.05 -14.90 -12.21
N GLU A 160 -8.40 -15.32 -10.99
CA GLU A 160 -9.79 -15.33 -10.50
C GLU A 160 -9.86 -15.06 -8.99
N ILE A 161 -11.05 -14.71 -8.49
CA ILE A 161 -11.34 -14.63 -7.05
C ILE A 161 -12.56 -15.51 -6.75
N LEU A 162 -12.44 -16.29 -5.67
CA LEU A 162 -13.58 -16.96 -5.07
C LEU A 162 -14.20 -16.05 -4.02
N PHE A 163 -15.53 -15.97 -4.01
CA PHE A 163 -16.30 -15.19 -3.07
C PHE A 163 -17.30 -16.07 -2.33
N ARG A 164 -17.55 -15.74 -1.08
CA ARG A 164 -18.63 -16.25 -0.25
C ARG A 164 -19.28 -15.08 0.46
N ILE A 165 -20.56 -14.88 0.23
CA ILE A 165 -21.37 -13.88 0.92
C ILE A 165 -22.31 -14.57 1.89
N GLU A 166 -22.26 -14.16 3.15
CA GLU A 166 -23.15 -14.60 4.21
C GLU A 166 -24.03 -13.40 4.59
N ALA A 167 -25.28 -13.44 4.17
CA ALA A 167 -26.20 -12.31 4.31
C ALA A 167 -27.39 -12.68 5.19
N ARG A 168 -27.70 -11.84 6.18
CA ARG A 168 -28.80 -12.02 7.14
C ARG A 168 -30.15 -11.69 6.50
N THR A 169 -30.57 -12.52 5.57
CA THR A 169 -31.87 -12.44 4.90
C THR A 169 -32.31 -13.82 4.41
N LEU A 170 -33.63 -14.01 4.28
CA LEU A 170 -34.24 -15.15 3.60
C LEU A 170 -34.72 -14.81 2.18
N GLY A 171 -34.38 -13.61 1.68
CA GLY A 171 -34.64 -13.21 0.30
C GLY A 171 -33.35 -13.06 -0.50
N TYR A 172 -33.36 -12.13 -1.46
CA TYR A 172 -32.19 -11.92 -2.29
C TYR A 172 -31.08 -11.10 -1.64
N VAL A 173 -29.88 -11.35 -2.17
CA VAL A 173 -28.62 -10.67 -1.89
C VAL A 173 -28.10 -10.07 -3.19
N GLY A 174 -27.84 -8.76 -3.19
CA GLY A 174 -27.14 -8.04 -4.23
C GLY A 174 -25.72 -7.69 -3.77
N LEU A 175 -24.74 -7.89 -4.65
CA LEU A 175 -23.35 -7.47 -4.44
C LEU A 175 -22.82 -6.89 -5.74
N GLY A 176 -22.01 -5.85 -5.70
CA GLY A 176 -21.39 -5.32 -6.91
C GLY A 176 -20.07 -4.61 -6.68
N PHE A 177 -19.30 -4.49 -7.76
CA PHE A 177 -18.03 -3.81 -7.87
C PHE A 177 -18.26 -2.49 -8.60
N SER A 178 -18.10 -1.37 -7.88
CA SER A 178 -18.46 -0.05 -8.39
C SER A 178 -17.24 0.85 -8.58
N PRO A 179 -17.17 1.62 -9.68
CA PRO A 179 -16.12 2.62 -9.86
C PRO A 179 -16.20 3.77 -8.86
N ASN A 180 -17.41 4.11 -8.39
CA ASN A 180 -17.64 5.32 -7.59
C ASN A 180 -18.53 5.08 -6.34
N GLY A 181 -18.83 3.82 -6.02
CA GLY A 181 -19.71 3.43 -4.92
C GLY A 181 -21.21 3.56 -5.20
N LYS A 182 -21.60 3.93 -6.43
CA LYS A 182 -23.00 3.97 -6.88
C LYS A 182 -23.29 2.78 -7.81
N MET A 183 -24.57 2.54 -8.05
CA MET A 183 -25.03 1.44 -8.90
C MET A 183 -24.71 1.66 -10.38
N GLU A 184 -24.84 2.89 -10.90
CA GLU A 184 -24.57 3.19 -12.32
C GLU A 184 -23.13 2.85 -12.71
N GLY A 185 -22.97 1.97 -13.72
CA GLY A 185 -21.68 1.46 -14.18
C GLY A 185 -21.04 0.42 -13.25
N ALA A 186 -21.77 -0.10 -12.26
CA ALA A 186 -21.29 -1.19 -11.41
C ALA A 186 -21.54 -2.54 -12.08
N ASP A 187 -20.58 -3.46 -11.90
CA ASP A 187 -20.68 -4.88 -12.22
C ASP A 187 -21.25 -5.61 -11.00
N MET A 188 -22.32 -6.38 -11.15
CA MET A 188 -23.16 -6.81 -10.04
C MET A 188 -23.64 -8.26 -10.19
N ILE A 189 -23.83 -8.90 -9.03
CA ILE A 189 -24.65 -10.10 -8.93
C ILE A 189 -25.90 -9.85 -8.12
N ILE A 190 -26.95 -10.57 -8.47
CA ILE A 190 -28.15 -10.73 -7.64
C ILE A 190 -28.41 -12.22 -7.49
N GLY A 191 -28.46 -12.71 -6.25
CA GLY A 191 -28.70 -14.12 -5.99
C GLY A 191 -29.58 -14.39 -4.78
N TRP A 192 -30.22 -15.55 -4.79
CA TRP A 192 -31.11 -16.02 -3.73
C TRP A 192 -31.19 -17.55 -3.76
N VAL A 193 -31.88 -18.14 -2.79
CA VAL A 193 -32.22 -19.57 -2.79
C VAL A 193 -33.73 -19.65 -2.83
N ASP A 194 -34.26 -20.09 -3.96
CA ASP A 194 -35.70 -20.11 -4.23
C ASP A 194 -36.45 -20.96 -3.18
N ASP A 195 -37.39 -20.31 -2.48
CA ASP A 195 -38.15 -20.91 -1.37
C ASP A 195 -38.91 -22.20 -1.74
N ASP A 196 -39.36 -22.32 -3.00
CA ASP A 196 -40.16 -23.45 -3.47
C ASP A 196 -39.28 -24.62 -3.97
N SER A 197 -38.27 -24.32 -4.77
CA SER A 197 -37.42 -25.33 -5.43
C SER A 197 -36.15 -25.66 -4.65
N TYR A 198 -35.80 -24.86 -3.64
CA TYR A 198 -34.55 -24.91 -2.87
C TYR A 198 -33.29 -24.81 -3.74
N LYS A 199 -33.42 -24.21 -4.93
CA LYS A 199 -32.31 -24.01 -5.85
C LYS A 199 -31.74 -22.61 -5.71
N ALA A 200 -30.42 -22.54 -5.61
CA ALA A 200 -29.71 -21.28 -5.64
C ALA A 200 -29.71 -20.70 -7.06
N VAL A 201 -30.00 -19.40 -7.14
CA VAL A 201 -29.98 -18.61 -8.37
C VAL A 201 -28.93 -17.50 -8.20
N LEU A 202 -28.17 -17.24 -9.26
CA LEU A 202 -27.23 -16.13 -9.35
C LEU A 202 -27.39 -15.51 -10.74
N LEU A 203 -27.69 -14.23 -10.77
CA LEU A 203 -27.82 -13.43 -11.98
C LEU A 203 -26.63 -12.50 -12.09
N ASP A 204 -26.02 -12.51 -13.27
CA ASP A 204 -25.03 -11.53 -13.71
C ASP A 204 -25.72 -10.29 -14.27
N CYS A 205 -25.37 -9.13 -13.74
CA CYS A 205 -26.05 -7.86 -14.00
C CYS A 205 -25.07 -6.69 -13.96
N HIS A 206 -25.41 -5.61 -14.66
CA HIS A 206 -24.73 -4.32 -14.53
C HIS A 206 -25.70 -3.19 -14.24
N GLY A 207 -25.19 -2.14 -13.61
CA GLY A 207 -25.97 -0.94 -13.36
C GLY A 207 -26.02 -0.01 -14.57
N VAL A 208 -27.23 0.36 -14.95
CA VAL A 208 -27.48 1.27 -16.08
C VAL A 208 -27.66 2.73 -15.61
N PRO A 209 -27.55 3.72 -16.52
CA PRO A 209 -27.86 5.10 -16.20
C PRO A 209 -29.30 5.26 -15.72
N LYS A 210 -29.53 6.19 -14.77
CA LYS A 210 -30.88 6.44 -14.22
C LYS A 210 -31.96 6.73 -15.27
N SER A 211 -31.57 7.24 -16.43
CA SER A 211 -32.49 7.49 -17.56
C SER A 211 -33.09 6.21 -18.18
N GLN A 212 -32.41 5.07 -18.02
CA GLN A 212 -32.87 3.75 -18.50
C GLN A 212 -33.64 2.97 -17.41
N GLY A 213 -33.71 3.50 -16.20
CA GLY A 213 -34.35 2.89 -15.04
C GLY A 213 -33.43 2.85 -13.83
N SER A 214 -34.02 2.51 -12.68
CA SER A 214 -33.28 2.34 -11.41
C SER A 214 -33.02 0.87 -11.06
N ALA A 215 -33.41 -0.07 -11.93
CA ALA A 215 -33.13 -1.48 -11.77
C ALA A 215 -31.86 -1.84 -12.55
N PRO A 216 -31.02 -2.76 -12.04
CA PRO A 216 -29.89 -3.28 -12.80
C PRO A 216 -30.38 -4.08 -14.01
N ALA A 217 -29.61 -4.05 -15.10
CA ALA A 217 -29.86 -4.81 -16.30
C ALA A 217 -29.09 -6.13 -16.24
N ARG A 218 -29.70 -7.22 -16.72
CA ARG A 218 -29.03 -8.51 -16.82
C ARG A 218 -27.96 -8.46 -17.91
N ASP A 219 -26.80 -9.03 -17.63
CA ASP A 219 -25.76 -9.13 -18.64
C ASP A 219 -26.04 -10.18 -19.70
N VAL A 220 -25.55 -9.88 -20.90
CA VAL A 220 -25.65 -10.78 -22.06
C VAL A 220 -24.61 -11.88 -21.96
N ILE A 221 -23.42 -11.55 -21.44
CA ILE A 221 -22.34 -12.49 -21.15
C ILE A 221 -22.43 -12.81 -19.66
N ASP A 222 -22.25 -14.07 -19.30
CA ASP A 222 -22.44 -14.56 -17.93
C ASP A 222 -21.07 -14.98 -17.38
N ASN A 223 -20.42 -14.05 -16.71
CA ASN A 223 -19.02 -14.10 -16.30
C ASN A 223 -18.83 -14.69 -14.90
N TYR A 224 -19.92 -14.80 -14.13
CA TYR A 224 -19.91 -15.41 -12.80
C TYR A 224 -20.17 -16.91 -12.85
N THR A 225 -19.66 -17.64 -11.86
CA THR A 225 -19.98 -19.05 -11.68
C THR A 225 -20.45 -19.30 -10.26
N LEU A 226 -21.75 -19.56 -10.09
CA LEU A 226 -22.30 -20.07 -8.85
C LEU A 226 -21.69 -21.44 -8.53
N MET A 227 -21.11 -21.57 -7.35
CA MET A 227 -20.51 -22.81 -6.85
C MET A 227 -21.43 -23.47 -5.83
N LYS A 228 -21.99 -22.67 -4.92
CA LYS A 228 -22.88 -23.13 -3.86
C LYS A 228 -23.87 -22.03 -3.52
N GLY A 229 -25.10 -22.41 -3.20
CA GLY A 229 -26.01 -21.52 -2.49
C GLY A 229 -26.85 -22.32 -1.51
N GLU A 230 -26.95 -21.82 -0.30
CA GLU A 230 -27.72 -22.44 0.78
C GLU A 230 -28.40 -21.36 1.60
N GLN A 231 -29.57 -21.69 2.14
CA GLN A 231 -30.31 -20.81 3.03
C GLN A 231 -30.60 -21.58 4.32
N ASN A 232 -30.31 -20.93 5.44
CA ASN A 232 -30.66 -21.42 6.78
C ASN A 232 -31.76 -20.54 7.37
N ASP A 233 -32.16 -20.77 8.62
CA ASP A 233 -33.26 -20.06 9.29
C ASP A 233 -33.13 -18.52 9.32
N THR A 234 -31.93 -17.98 9.09
CA THR A 234 -31.64 -16.54 9.23
C THR A 234 -30.82 -15.93 8.09
N HIS A 235 -30.12 -16.75 7.31
CA HIS A 235 -29.14 -16.29 6.33
C HIS A 235 -29.29 -17.00 4.99
N THR A 236 -29.02 -16.24 3.94
CA THR A 236 -28.74 -16.71 2.60
C THR A 236 -27.24 -16.64 2.39
N ILE A 237 -26.65 -17.76 1.96
CA ILE A 237 -25.22 -17.93 1.75
C ILE A 237 -25.01 -18.28 0.29
N LEU A 238 -24.19 -17.51 -0.42
CA LEU A 238 -23.84 -17.76 -1.82
C LEU A 238 -22.32 -17.82 -1.96
N GLU A 239 -21.83 -18.84 -2.65
CA GLU A 239 -20.43 -18.97 -3.05
C GLU A 239 -20.35 -18.95 -4.56
N PHE A 240 -19.50 -18.08 -5.10
CA PHE A 240 -19.31 -17.92 -6.53
C PHE A 240 -17.88 -17.54 -6.85
N ARG A 241 -17.53 -17.57 -8.12
CA ARG A 241 -16.22 -17.14 -8.60
C ARG A 241 -16.34 -16.27 -9.83
N ARG A 242 -15.34 -15.42 -10.01
CA ARG A 242 -15.23 -14.43 -11.09
C ARG A 242 -13.77 -14.29 -11.51
N ALA A 243 -13.51 -14.20 -12.81
CA ALA A 243 -12.17 -13.84 -13.30
C ALA A 243 -11.78 -12.42 -12.83
N LEU A 244 -10.48 -12.11 -12.81
CA LEU A 244 -10.03 -10.74 -12.52
C LEU A 244 -10.45 -9.76 -13.63
N ASP A 245 -10.26 -10.18 -14.88
CA ASP A 245 -10.73 -9.49 -16.08
C ASP A 245 -11.58 -10.46 -16.91
N THR A 246 -12.81 -10.05 -17.22
CA THR A 246 -13.79 -10.85 -17.94
C THR A 246 -13.85 -10.49 -19.43
N CYS A 247 -13.13 -9.45 -19.87
CA CYS A 247 -13.25 -8.88 -21.22
C CYS A 247 -14.64 -8.32 -21.58
N ASP A 248 -15.59 -8.32 -20.65
CA ASP A 248 -16.89 -7.71 -20.85
C ASP A 248 -16.78 -6.20 -20.58
N PRO A 249 -17.17 -5.31 -21.52
CA PRO A 249 -17.14 -3.86 -21.30
C PRO A 249 -18.07 -3.38 -20.18
N ASN A 250 -19.05 -4.20 -19.76
CA ASN A 250 -19.94 -3.88 -18.64
C ASN A 250 -19.37 -4.29 -17.28
N ASP A 251 -18.28 -5.08 -17.27
CA ASP A 251 -17.71 -5.66 -16.07
C ASP A 251 -16.55 -4.83 -15.51
N TYR A 252 -16.35 -4.95 -14.21
CA TYR A 252 -15.32 -4.21 -13.49
C TYR A 252 -13.98 -4.97 -13.48
N VAL A 253 -12.90 -4.41 -14.03
CA VAL A 253 -11.59 -5.09 -13.94
C VAL A 253 -11.08 -5.07 -12.49
N LEU A 254 -10.94 -6.26 -11.88
CA LEU A 254 -10.43 -6.43 -10.53
C LEU A 254 -8.89 -6.42 -10.55
N SER A 255 -8.32 -5.22 -10.45
CA SER A 255 -6.88 -4.98 -10.30
C SER A 255 -6.43 -5.04 -8.83
N GLY A 256 -5.17 -4.69 -8.58
CA GLY A 256 -4.64 -4.48 -7.23
C GLY A 256 -5.08 -3.17 -6.58
N ASP A 257 -6.03 -2.44 -7.16
CA ASP A 257 -6.48 -1.15 -6.65
C ASP A 257 -7.61 -1.30 -5.61
N THR A 258 -8.03 -0.19 -5.02
CA THR A 258 -9.19 -0.16 -4.14
C THR A 258 -10.47 -0.42 -4.93
N VAL A 259 -11.33 -1.32 -4.44
CA VAL A 259 -12.63 -1.63 -5.05
C VAL A 259 -13.75 -1.18 -4.11
N ARG A 260 -14.70 -0.40 -4.62
CA ARG A 260 -15.88 0.02 -3.84
C ARG A 260 -16.97 -1.03 -4.00
N MET A 261 -17.14 -1.87 -2.98
CA MET A 261 -18.15 -2.92 -2.98
C MET A 261 -19.49 -2.35 -2.55
N ILE A 262 -20.50 -2.45 -3.41
CA ILE A 262 -21.87 -2.13 -3.08
C ILE A 262 -22.62 -3.40 -2.71
N TRP A 263 -23.52 -3.32 -1.74
CA TRP A 263 -24.36 -4.45 -1.35
C TRP A 263 -25.80 -4.00 -1.13
N ALA A 264 -26.73 -4.95 -1.30
CA ALA A 264 -28.15 -4.73 -1.06
C ALA A 264 -28.79 -6.04 -0.60
N LEU A 265 -29.79 -5.94 0.29
CA LEU A 265 -30.57 -7.08 0.75
C LEU A 265 -32.06 -6.82 0.55
N HIS A 266 -32.81 -7.90 0.38
CA HIS A 266 -34.26 -7.85 0.49
C HIS A 266 -34.76 -9.11 1.19
N HIS A 267 -35.88 -9.01 1.92
CA HIS A 267 -36.42 -10.11 2.73
C HIS A 267 -37.24 -11.15 1.94
N LYS A 268 -37.43 -10.92 0.64
CA LYS A 268 -38.17 -11.81 -0.26
C LYS A 268 -37.39 -12.02 -1.54
N ASP A 269 -37.54 -13.21 -2.10
CA ASP A 269 -37.04 -13.55 -3.43
C ASP A 269 -37.77 -12.76 -4.53
N PRO A 270 -37.10 -12.44 -5.64
CA PRO A 270 -37.74 -11.89 -6.82
C PRO A 270 -38.77 -12.89 -7.37
N PRO A 271 -39.97 -12.45 -7.80
CA PRO A 271 -41.01 -13.35 -8.31
C PRO A 271 -40.62 -14.04 -9.63
N SER A 272 -39.62 -13.53 -10.33
CA SER A 272 -38.97 -14.20 -11.47
C SER A 272 -37.59 -13.57 -11.70
N GLU A 273 -36.73 -14.25 -12.48
CA GLU A 273 -35.42 -13.70 -12.89
C GLU A 273 -35.51 -12.35 -13.62
N ASN A 274 -36.68 -11.97 -14.16
CA ASN A 274 -36.88 -10.73 -14.92
C ASN A 274 -37.55 -9.61 -14.11
N ALA A 275 -37.91 -9.85 -12.85
CA ALA A 275 -38.70 -8.93 -12.04
C ALA A 275 -37.99 -8.61 -10.72
N MET A 276 -37.10 -7.63 -10.76
CA MET A 276 -36.34 -7.20 -9.58
C MET A 276 -37.22 -6.44 -8.59
N ILE A 277 -37.01 -6.68 -7.29
CA ILE A 277 -37.68 -5.95 -6.20
C ILE A 277 -36.72 -4.92 -5.62
N TYR A 278 -37.19 -3.71 -5.34
CA TYR A 278 -36.37 -2.66 -4.73
C TYR A 278 -35.95 -3.04 -3.30
N HIS A 279 -34.64 -2.99 -3.00
CA HIS A 279 -34.05 -3.34 -1.69
C HIS A 279 -34.36 -2.35 -0.57
N GLY A 280 -34.91 -1.16 -0.86
CA GLY A 280 -35.12 -0.13 0.16
C GLY A 280 -33.79 0.37 0.75
N GLU A 281 -33.77 0.58 2.07
CA GLU A 281 -32.62 1.09 2.81
C GLU A 281 -31.60 0.01 3.22
N LEU A 282 -31.89 -1.27 2.98
CA LEU A 282 -30.96 -2.37 3.27
C LEU A 282 -29.88 -2.45 2.18
N ARG A 283 -28.99 -1.46 2.18
CA ARG A 283 -27.92 -1.30 1.21
C ARG A 283 -26.75 -0.54 1.80
N GLY A 284 -25.59 -0.66 1.19
CA GLY A 284 -24.41 0.10 1.59
C GLY A 284 -23.27 0.01 0.59
N VAL A 285 -22.19 0.70 0.93
CA VAL A 285 -20.93 0.66 0.20
C VAL A 285 -19.79 0.49 1.19
N GLN A 286 -18.81 -0.33 0.83
CA GLN A 286 -17.59 -0.53 1.59
C GLN A 286 -16.40 -0.69 0.64
N SER A 287 -15.35 0.11 0.85
CA SER A 287 -14.12 0.02 0.06
C SER A 287 -13.22 -1.10 0.60
N VAL A 288 -12.62 -1.87 -0.32
CA VAL A 288 -11.86 -3.08 -0.04
C VAL A 288 -10.67 -3.21 -0.99
N HIS A 289 -9.51 -3.63 -0.48
CA HIS A 289 -8.39 -4.09 -1.29
C HIS A 289 -8.45 -5.61 -1.44
N LEU A 290 -8.99 -6.11 -2.56
CA LEU A 290 -9.29 -7.53 -2.75
C LEU A 290 -8.05 -8.41 -2.93
N LEU A 291 -7.00 -7.90 -3.57
CA LEU A 291 -5.76 -8.64 -3.83
C LEU A 291 -4.69 -8.47 -2.74
N ALA A 292 -5.08 -7.94 -1.57
CA ALA A 292 -4.17 -7.84 -0.43
C ALA A 292 -3.65 -9.24 -0.02
N PRO A 293 -2.41 -9.34 0.47
CA PRO A 293 -1.96 -10.57 1.12
C PRO A 293 -2.91 -10.99 2.25
N PRO A 294 -3.01 -12.29 2.57
CA PRO A 294 -3.77 -12.77 3.71
C PRO A 294 -3.32 -12.07 5.01
N PRO A 295 -4.25 -11.75 5.93
CA PRO A 295 -3.90 -11.18 7.22
C PRO A 295 -2.89 -12.07 7.96
N THR A 296 -1.89 -11.45 8.59
CA THR A 296 -0.92 -12.18 9.42
C THR A 296 -1.66 -12.90 10.55
N PRO A 297 -1.50 -14.22 10.72
CA PRO A 297 -2.12 -14.94 11.82
C PRO A 297 -1.63 -14.37 13.16
N LYS A 298 -2.56 -14.07 14.07
CA LYS A 298 -2.19 -13.68 15.43
C LYS A 298 -1.66 -14.91 16.15
N PRO A 299 -0.40 -14.93 16.61
CA PRO A 299 0.14 -16.10 17.28
C PRO A 299 -0.63 -16.34 18.59
N SER A 300 -1.29 -17.49 18.69
CA SER A 300 -2.21 -17.85 19.78
C SER A 300 -1.55 -17.98 21.16
N ASN A 301 -0.22 -18.05 21.21
CA ASN A 301 0.58 -18.33 22.41
C ASN A 301 1.53 -17.19 22.83
N GLU A 302 1.43 -15.98 22.27
CA GLU A 302 2.36 -14.90 22.62
C GLU A 302 1.89 -14.07 23.83
N LEU A 303 2.88 -13.63 24.63
CA LEU A 303 2.77 -12.63 25.72
C LEU A 303 2.39 -11.24 25.18
N SER A 304 1.46 -11.17 24.23
CA SER A 304 0.99 -9.94 23.60
C SER A 304 0.19 -9.12 24.61
N ARG A 305 0.58 -7.87 24.78
CA ARG A 305 -0.07 -6.88 25.64
C ARG A 305 -0.55 -5.71 24.79
N ASN A 306 -1.53 -4.97 25.31
CA ASN A 306 -2.07 -3.79 24.66
C ASN A 306 -1.67 -2.54 25.44
N TRP A 307 -1.32 -1.48 24.72
CA TRP A 307 -1.17 -0.13 25.25
C TRP A 307 -2.14 0.78 24.49
N ASP A 308 -3.17 1.23 25.20
CA ASP A 308 -4.18 2.14 24.66
C ASP A 308 -3.73 3.58 24.91
N VAL A 309 -3.56 4.32 23.82
CA VAL A 309 -3.14 5.72 23.81
C VAL A 309 -4.29 6.54 23.26
N GLU A 310 -5.06 7.16 24.14
CA GLU A 310 -6.33 7.80 23.82
C GLU A 310 -6.47 9.21 24.41
N LEU A 311 -7.04 10.10 23.61
CA LEU A 311 -7.59 11.37 24.09
C LEU A 311 -8.91 11.07 24.78
N LYS A 312 -9.01 11.38 26.08
CA LYS A 312 -10.22 11.10 26.86
C LYS A 312 -11.10 12.33 26.94
N ASN A 313 -12.37 12.20 26.53
CA ASN A 313 -13.35 13.29 26.57
C ASN A 313 -12.81 14.59 25.96
N PHE A 314 -12.13 14.50 24.82
CA PHE A 314 -11.63 15.68 24.13
C PHE A 314 -12.79 16.48 23.55
N ARG A 315 -12.83 17.79 23.79
CA ARG A 315 -13.86 18.67 23.25
C ARG A 315 -13.37 19.27 21.95
N ILE A 316 -13.87 18.77 20.84
CA ILE A 316 -13.56 19.31 19.52
C ILE A 316 -14.15 20.73 19.43
N PRO A 317 -13.34 21.76 19.12
CA PRO A 317 -13.79 23.13 18.99
C PRO A 317 -14.76 23.30 17.80
N ASN A 318 -15.61 24.33 17.89
CA ASN A 318 -16.67 24.62 16.93
C ASN A 318 -16.46 25.93 16.16
N ASN A 319 -15.26 26.47 16.19
CA ASN A 319 -14.88 27.71 15.51
C ASN A 319 -13.85 27.50 14.40
N VAL A 320 -13.41 26.25 14.19
CA VAL A 320 -12.45 25.84 13.16
C VAL A 320 -12.96 24.57 12.48
N ASP A 321 -12.63 24.40 11.20
CA ASP A 321 -13.01 23.23 10.42
C ASP A 321 -11.96 22.11 10.43
N THR A 322 -10.72 22.41 10.77
CA THR A 322 -9.64 21.43 10.97
C THR A 322 -8.98 21.64 12.33
N VAL A 323 -8.69 20.55 13.04
CA VAL A 323 -8.01 20.57 14.33
C VAL A 323 -6.94 19.49 14.36
N TYR A 324 -5.69 19.89 14.56
CA TYR A 324 -4.59 18.99 14.87
C TYR A 324 -4.30 19.09 16.36
N TRP A 325 -4.57 18.01 17.10
CA TRP A 325 -4.35 17.97 18.54
C TRP A 325 -3.20 17.03 18.89
N CYS A 326 -2.22 17.56 19.63
CA CYS A 326 -1.01 16.85 20.01
C CYS A 326 -1.03 16.59 21.52
N LYS A 327 -0.77 15.36 21.93
CA LYS A 327 -0.62 15.01 23.35
C LYS A 327 0.52 14.02 23.56
N VAL A 328 1.37 14.31 24.54
CA VAL A 328 2.43 13.40 24.98
C VAL A 328 1.86 12.34 25.91
N PHE A 329 2.36 11.11 25.77
CA PHE A 329 2.04 9.96 26.58
C PHE A 329 3.32 9.27 27.03
N LYS A 330 3.32 8.82 28.29
CA LYS A 330 4.37 7.97 28.81
C LYS A 330 4.10 6.52 28.41
N ALA A 331 5.10 5.86 27.85
CA ALA A 331 5.03 4.43 27.56
C ALA A 331 4.90 3.60 28.85
N PRO A 332 4.36 2.37 28.78
CA PRO A 332 4.34 1.46 29.92
C PRO A 332 5.75 1.29 30.51
N THR A 333 5.85 1.17 31.84
CA THR A 333 7.14 0.88 32.48
C THR A 333 7.54 -0.56 32.17
N LEU A 334 8.52 -0.72 31.28
CA LEU A 334 9.02 -2.03 30.83
C LEU A 334 10.42 -2.26 31.40
N ASN A 335 10.66 -3.46 31.95
CA ASN A 335 11.97 -3.84 32.51
C ASN A 335 12.94 -4.37 31.44
N THR A 336 12.40 -4.71 30.27
CA THR A 336 13.12 -5.28 29.13
C THR A 336 12.58 -4.63 27.86
N LYS A 337 13.37 -4.66 26.79
CA LYS A 337 12.93 -4.20 25.47
C LYS A 337 11.73 -5.02 24.99
N HIS A 338 10.75 -4.35 24.39
CA HIS A 338 9.60 -4.99 23.74
C HIS A 338 9.53 -4.51 22.29
N HIS A 339 8.82 -5.25 21.45
CA HIS A 339 8.46 -4.79 20.10
C HIS A 339 6.95 -4.57 20.02
N ILE A 340 6.54 -3.45 19.41
CA ILE A 340 5.19 -3.26 18.87
C ILE A 340 5.06 -4.16 17.65
N THR A 341 4.01 -4.95 17.62
CA THR A 341 3.72 -5.96 16.60
C THR A 341 2.50 -5.64 15.77
N GLY A 342 1.80 -4.56 16.10
CA GLY A 342 0.66 -4.06 15.34
C GLY A 342 -0.03 -2.91 16.06
N PHE A 343 -1.04 -2.35 15.40
CA PHE A 343 -1.91 -1.34 15.98
C PHE A 343 -3.34 -1.45 15.44
N ALA A 344 -4.30 -0.92 16.20
CA ALA A 344 -5.68 -0.75 15.77
C ALA A 344 -6.23 0.60 16.25
N PRO A 345 -7.15 1.24 15.48
CA PRO A 345 -7.80 2.45 15.93
C PRO A 345 -8.77 2.19 17.09
N LEU A 346 -8.86 3.15 18.00
CA LEU A 346 -9.88 3.25 19.03
C LEU A 346 -10.70 4.50 18.70
N ILE A 347 -11.92 4.33 18.22
CA ILE A 347 -12.76 5.46 17.76
C ILE A 347 -14.15 5.35 18.38
N GLY A 348 -14.65 6.45 18.92
CA GLY A 348 -15.99 6.54 19.48
C GLY A 348 -17.10 6.33 18.43
N LYS A 349 -18.14 5.55 18.78
CA LYS A 349 -19.23 5.15 17.86
C LYS A 349 -20.02 6.31 17.22
N LYS A 350 -20.05 7.49 17.85
CA LYS A 350 -20.95 8.60 17.43
C LYS A 350 -20.28 9.59 16.47
N HIS A 351 -18.95 9.59 16.36
CA HIS A 351 -18.21 10.69 15.74
C HIS A 351 -16.98 10.25 14.93
N GLY A 352 -16.85 8.96 14.61
CA GLY A 352 -15.68 8.43 13.92
C GLY A 352 -15.39 9.07 12.55
N ASN A 353 -16.41 9.59 11.87
CA ASN A 353 -16.25 10.27 10.58
C ASN A 353 -15.52 11.63 10.70
N MET A 354 -15.33 12.17 11.91
CA MET A 354 -14.55 13.38 12.12
C MET A 354 -13.05 13.09 12.29
N VAL A 355 -12.66 11.86 12.62
CA VAL A 355 -11.25 11.51 12.80
C VAL A 355 -10.67 11.14 11.45
N HIS A 356 -9.89 12.05 10.86
CA HIS A 356 -9.33 11.83 9.54
C HIS A 356 -8.05 11.00 9.59
N HIS A 357 -7.12 11.30 10.50
CA HIS A 357 -5.93 10.49 10.74
C HIS A 357 -5.36 10.64 12.15
N MET A 358 -4.53 9.67 12.55
CA MET A 358 -3.80 9.63 13.80
C MET A 358 -2.36 9.20 13.53
N ILE A 359 -1.40 9.94 14.08
CA ILE A 359 0.02 9.62 13.97
C ILE A 359 0.61 9.50 15.37
N MET A 360 1.28 8.39 15.64
CA MET A 360 2.07 8.23 16.85
C MET A 360 3.53 8.56 16.54
N HIS A 361 4.08 9.54 17.24
CA HIS A 361 5.48 9.90 17.14
C HIS A 361 6.26 9.38 18.35
N GLU A 362 7.44 8.82 18.11
CA GLU A 362 8.43 8.57 19.15
C GLU A 362 9.16 9.87 19.50
N CYS A 363 9.33 10.12 20.81
CA CYS A 363 10.16 11.20 21.30
C CYS A 363 11.61 10.75 21.49
N ASP A 364 12.56 11.30 20.73
CA ASP A 364 13.98 11.01 20.94
C ASP A 364 14.57 11.92 22.01
N LEU A 365 14.60 11.39 23.24
CA LEU A 365 15.07 12.10 24.42
C LEU A 365 16.50 11.68 24.80
N PRO A 366 17.49 12.58 24.80
CA PRO A 366 18.81 12.31 25.36
C PRO A 366 18.73 11.78 26.80
N ASP A 367 19.68 10.93 27.22
CA ASP A 367 19.66 10.29 28.55
C ASP A 367 19.67 11.29 29.73
N ASN A 368 20.16 12.51 29.50
CA ASN A 368 20.19 13.60 30.48
C ASN A 368 18.91 14.47 30.46
N SER A 369 17.88 14.09 29.71
CA SER A 369 16.62 14.84 29.63
C SER A 369 15.94 14.93 31.00
N ASN A 370 15.31 16.08 31.26
CA ASN A 370 14.58 16.29 32.51
C ASN A 370 13.28 15.47 32.56
N ILE A 371 13.35 14.26 33.13
CA ILE A 371 12.22 13.34 33.22
C ILE A 371 11.01 13.95 33.94
N SER A 372 11.21 14.79 34.97
CA SER A 372 10.07 15.39 35.69
C SER A 372 9.28 16.35 34.82
N LEU A 373 9.93 17.01 33.85
CA LEU A 373 9.26 17.84 32.85
C LEU A 373 8.42 16.99 31.88
N TRP A 374 8.95 15.85 31.42
CA TRP A 374 8.22 14.96 30.50
C TRP A 374 7.07 14.22 31.18
N GLU A 375 7.19 13.88 32.46
CA GLU A 375 6.05 13.42 33.28
C GLU A 375 4.94 14.48 33.33
N LYS A 376 5.31 15.75 33.48
CA LYS A 376 4.33 16.85 33.46
C LYS A 376 3.64 16.95 32.10
N TYR A 377 4.39 16.96 30.99
CA TYR A 377 3.80 16.97 29.64
C TYR A 377 2.88 15.77 29.40
N ALA A 378 3.25 14.58 29.87
CA ALA A 378 2.41 13.38 29.74
C ALA A 378 1.11 13.45 30.57
N ALA A 379 1.08 14.25 31.63
CA ALA A 379 -0.09 14.46 32.48
C ALA A 379 -1.03 15.57 31.96
N GLU A 380 -0.58 16.41 31.04
CA GLU A 380 -1.37 17.49 30.45
C GLU A 380 -2.45 16.95 29.47
N GLU A 381 -3.43 17.79 29.13
CA GLU A 381 -4.53 17.44 28.22
C GLU A 381 -4.13 17.44 26.73
N GLY A 382 -2.95 17.98 26.43
CA GLY A 382 -2.47 18.22 25.07
C GLY A 382 -2.47 19.70 24.70
N GLN A 383 -2.07 20.00 23.47
CA GLN A 383 -2.01 21.33 22.88
C GLN A 383 -2.40 21.27 21.40
N LEU A 384 -2.74 22.41 20.81
CA LEU A 384 -2.83 22.51 19.35
C LEU A 384 -1.47 22.20 18.75
N CYS A 385 -1.42 21.24 17.82
CA CYS A 385 -0.21 21.01 17.04
C CYS A 385 0.13 22.28 16.25
N TYR A 386 1.43 22.55 16.06
CA TYR A 386 1.98 23.64 15.22
C TYR A 386 1.56 25.07 15.58
N ASP A 387 0.88 25.28 16.72
CA ASP A 387 0.52 26.61 17.24
C ASP A 387 1.03 26.76 18.68
N SER A 388 0.41 26.04 19.63
CA SER A 388 0.69 26.20 21.06
C SER A 388 1.60 25.13 21.67
N MET A 389 2.28 24.33 20.84
CA MET A 389 3.16 23.26 21.34
C MET A 389 4.40 23.83 22.05
N PRO A 390 4.80 23.27 23.21
CA PRO A 390 6.08 23.60 23.81
C PRO A 390 7.24 23.26 22.87
N PRO A 391 8.28 24.12 22.73
CA PRO A 391 9.43 23.83 21.86
C PRO A 391 10.13 22.49 22.18
N ALA A 392 10.04 22.01 23.42
CA ALA A 392 10.56 20.71 23.82
C ALA A 392 9.91 19.53 23.07
N TRP A 393 8.67 19.68 22.60
CA TRP A 393 7.94 18.64 21.87
C TRP A 393 8.46 18.43 20.44
N GLU A 394 9.32 19.32 19.93
CA GLU A 394 10.09 19.10 18.69
C GLU A 394 10.99 17.85 18.76
N LYS A 395 11.16 17.24 19.93
CA LYS A 395 11.80 15.92 20.06
C LYS A 395 10.92 14.75 19.63
N CYS A 396 9.62 14.97 19.41
CA CYS A 396 8.62 13.96 19.08
C CYS A 396 8.19 14.06 17.61
N LEU A 397 9.12 13.89 16.67
CA LEU A 397 8.87 14.09 15.25
C LEU A 397 9.01 12.83 14.39
N THR A 398 9.44 11.72 14.99
CA THR A 398 9.65 10.46 14.27
C THR A 398 8.36 9.64 14.30
N PRO A 399 7.61 9.50 13.19
CA PRO A 399 6.42 8.66 13.19
C PRO A 399 6.81 7.19 13.38
N ILE A 400 6.05 6.49 14.20
CA ILE A 400 6.16 5.04 14.40
C ILE A 400 4.88 4.30 13.98
N VAL A 401 3.75 4.99 13.99
CA VAL A 401 2.46 4.47 13.53
C VAL A 401 1.74 5.58 12.80
N ALA A 402 1.15 5.25 11.65
CA ALA A 402 0.24 6.12 10.92
C ALA A 402 -1.06 5.35 10.69
N TRP A 403 -2.18 5.99 11.04
CA TRP A 403 -3.52 5.49 10.77
C TRP A 403 -4.31 6.60 10.08
N ALA A 404 -5.14 6.24 9.10
CA ALA A 404 -6.07 7.15 8.46
C ALA A 404 -7.45 6.50 8.27
N ILE A 405 -8.46 7.33 8.00
CA ILE A 405 -9.86 6.94 7.89
C ILE A 405 -10.07 5.70 6.99
N GLY A 406 -10.95 4.81 7.45
CA GLY A 406 -11.25 3.53 6.78
C GLY A 406 -10.24 2.40 7.01
N SER A 407 -9.06 2.70 7.56
CA SER A 407 -8.10 1.65 7.96
C SER A 407 -8.57 0.91 9.21
N LYS A 408 -8.34 -0.41 9.23
CA LYS A 408 -8.57 -1.26 10.42
C LYS A 408 -7.35 -1.33 11.34
N GLY A 409 -6.28 -0.60 11.01
CA GLY A 409 -4.96 -0.79 11.58
C GLY A 409 -4.16 -1.85 10.83
N GLU A 410 -3.07 -2.29 11.42
CA GLU A 410 -2.11 -3.20 10.78
C GLU A 410 -1.48 -4.13 11.81
N ASP A 411 -1.51 -5.43 11.52
CA ASP A 411 -0.73 -6.44 12.25
C ASP A 411 0.57 -6.70 11.48
N PHE A 412 1.71 -6.34 12.05
CA PHE A 412 3.01 -6.46 11.38
C PHE A 412 3.41 -7.94 11.22
N PRO A 413 4.13 -8.31 10.13
CA PRO A 413 4.65 -9.66 9.94
C PRO A 413 5.55 -10.16 11.08
N ASN A 414 5.56 -11.47 11.30
CA ASN A 414 6.21 -12.10 12.46
C ASN A 414 7.71 -11.84 12.59
N HIS A 415 8.40 -11.47 11.50
CA HIS A 415 9.82 -11.17 11.48
C HIS A 415 10.16 -9.70 11.75
N VAL A 416 9.17 -8.78 11.84
CA VAL A 416 9.40 -7.33 11.99
C VAL A 416 8.65 -6.76 13.17
N GLY A 417 9.33 -6.02 14.06
CA GLY A 417 8.67 -5.29 15.14
C GLY A 417 9.28 -3.91 15.35
N LEU A 418 8.45 -2.95 15.77
CA LEU A 418 8.93 -1.59 16.09
C LEU A 418 9.37 -1.54 17.55
N PRO A 419 10.47 -0.86 17.91
CA PRO A 419 10.97 -0.87 19.28
C PRO A 419 10.04 -0.12 20.23
N LEU A 420 9.85 -0.68 21.42
CA LEU A 420 9.13 -0.08 22.54
C LEU A 420 9.89 -0.30 23.84
N GLY A 421 10.03 0.76 24.63
CA GLY A 421 10.70 0.69 25.93
C GLY A 421 12.20 0.42 25.82
N SER A 422 12.85 0.91 24.74
CA SER A 422 14.31 0.87 24.60
C SER A 422 15.03 1.63 25.72
N ARG A 423 14.33 2.57 26.38
CA ARG A 423 14.78 3.33 27.54
C ARG A 423 13.80 3.16 28.70
N LYS A 424 14.29 3.26 29.95
CA LYS A 424 13.49 3.09 31.19
C LYS A 424 12.29 4.04 31.27
N ASN A 425 12.42 5.25 30.71
CA ASN A 425 11.33 6.21 30.53
C ASN A 425 11.28 6.58 29.04
N SER A 426 10.29 6.04 28.31
CA SER A 426 10.06 6.36 26.91
C SER A 426 8.76 7.15 26.78
N TYR A 427 8.74 8.16 25.92
CA TYR A 427 7.58 9.03 25.68
C TYR A 427 7.24 9.04 24.20
N PHE A 428 5.96 9.18 23.92
CA PHE A 428 5.41 9.21 22.57
C PHE A 428 4.39 10.35 22.49
N MET A 429 4.22 10.93 21.32
CA MET A 429 3.21 11.96 21.09
C MET A 429 2.17 11.44 20.11
N LEU A 430 0.90 11.47 20.51
CA LEU A 430 -0.22 11.21 19.62
C LEU A 430 -0.65 12.53 19.00
N GLU A 431 -0.62 12.58 17.68
CA GLU A 431 -1.20 13.64 16.85
C GLU A 431 -2.52 13.11 16.26
N VAL A 432 -3.62 13.84 16.47
CA VAL A 432 -4.94 13.50 15.93
C VAL A 432 -5.45 14.65 15.09
N HIS A 433 -5.77 14.36 13.84
CA HIS A 433 -6.44 15.31 12.95
C HIS A 433 -7.95 15.04 12.94
N PHE A 434 -8.69 16.03 13.44
CA PHE A 434 -10.14 16.10 13.33
C PHE A 434 -10.56 16.99 12.16
N ASP A 435 -11.32 16.42 11.21
CA ASP A 435 -12.01 17.12 10.13
C ASP A 435 -13.44 17.44 10.58
N ASN A 436 -13.70 18.72 10.87
CA ASN A 436 -14.97 19.25 11.37
C ASN A 436 -15.56 20.34 10.45
N PRO A 437 -15.84 20.05 9.17
CA PRO A 437 -16.33 21.04 8.21
C PRO A 437 -17.70 21.64 8.58
N GLN A 438 -18.44 21.01 9.50
CA GLN A 438 -19.73 21.49 10.01
C GLN A 438 -19.59 22.31 11.30
N MET A 439 -18.38 22.49 11.81
CA MET A 439 -18.06 23.27 13.01
C MET A 439 -18.96 22.87 14.21
N LYS A 440 -19.08 21.56 14.44
CA LYS A 440 -19.89 21.02 15.55
C LYS A 440 -19.04 20.84 16.79
N THR A 441 -19.59 21.20 17.95
CA THR A 441 -18.98 20.80 19.23
C THR A 441 -19.29 19.34 19.49
N VAL A 442 -18.26 18.53 19.68
CA VAL A 442 -18.37 17.11 19.94
C VAL A 442 -17.41 16.70 21.04
N MET A 443 -17.87 15.82 21.93
CA MET A 443 -17.01 15.14 22.89
C MET A 443 -16.53 13.84 22.27
N ASP A 444 -15.24 13.70 22.12
CA ASP A 444 -14.62 12.58 21.46
C ASP A 444 -13.74 11.76 22.42
N THR A 445 -13.63 10.47 22.15
CA THR A 445 -12.63 9.60 22.76
C THR A 445 -12.05 8.72 21.67
N THR A 446 -10.86 9.11 21.24
CA THR A 446 -10.17 8.52 20.10
C THR A 446 -8.70 8.33 20.40
N GLY A 447 -8.12 7.29 19.82
CA GLY A 447 -6.73 6.94 20.00
C GLY A 447 -6.30 5.71 19.22
N LEU A 448 -5.16 5.17 19.62
CA LEU A 448 -4.57 3.97 19.05
C LEU A 448 -4.37 2.91 20.14
N ARG A 449 -4.68 1.66 19.82
CA ARG A 449 -4.26 0.49 20.59
C ARG A 449 -3.00 -0.08 19.94
N LEU A 450 -1.88 -0.01 20.64
CA LEU A 450 -0.63 -0.64 20.22
C LEU A 450 -0.53 -2.04 20.83
N GLN A 451 -0.36 -3.07 20.00
CA GLN A 451 -0.06 -4.41 20.49
C GLN A 451 1.46 -4.60 20.57
N TYR A 452 1.97 -5.13 21.68
CA TYR A 452 3.40 -5.29 21.90
C TYR A 452 3.75 -6.56 22.68
N THR A 453 4.96 -7.08 22.49
CA THR A 453 5.44 -8.34 23.08
C THR A 453 6.88 -8.20 23.59
N SER A 454 7.22 -8.97 24.63
CA SER A 454 8.60 -9.09 25.13
C SER A 454 9.47 -10.01 24.28
N LYS A 455 8.86 -10.84 23.42
CA LYS A 455 9.57 -11.71 22.48
C LYS A 455 9.98 -10.89 21.26
N LEU A 456 11.22 -10.44 21.25
CA LEU A 456 11.76 -9.64 20.16
C LEU A 456 11.65 -10.40 18.83
N ARG A 457 11.14 -9.71 17.81
CA ARG A 457 11.17 -10.17 16.42
C ARG A 457 12.58 -10.01 15.86
N GLU A 458 12.89 -10.78 14.82
CA GLU A 458 14.22 -10.83 14.22
C GLU A 458 14.71 -9.45 13.75
N ASN A 459 13.82 -8.69 13.12
CA ASN A 459 14.14 -7.40 12.54
C ASN A 459 13.46 -6.28 13.31
N GLU A 460 14.23 -5.26 13.66
CA GLU A 460 13.71 -4.00 14.17
C GLU A 460 13.33 -3.09 13.01
N GLY A 461 12.09 -2.62 13.00
CA GLY A 461 11.56 -1.77 11.94
C GLY A 461 11.51 -0.28 12.27
N ALA A 462 11.20 0.51 11.25
CA ALA A 462 10.87 1.93 11.33
C ALA A 462 9.90 2.34 10.23
N ILE A 463 9.30 3.52 10.39
CA ILE A 463 8.50 4.18 9.35
C ILE A 463 9.36 5.27 8.71
N LEU A 464 9.48 5.22 7.38
CA LEU A 464 10.02 6.29 6.55
C LEU A 464 8.86 7.02 5.88
N VAL A 465 8.80 8.34 6.00
CA VAL A 465 7.81 9.14 5.27
C VAL A 465 8.43 9.72 4.00
N THR A 466 7.75 9.60 2.87
CA THR A 466 8.22 10.19 1.62
C THR A 466 7.11 10.80 0.77
N GLY A 467 7.41 11.92 0.13
CA GLY A 467 6.48 12.59 -0.78
C GLY A 467 6.68 14.09 -0.84
N VAL A 468 5.60 14.82 -1.13
CA VAL A 468 5.65 16.29 -1.21
C VAL A 468 5.54 16.84 0.22
N ALA A 469 6.43 17.76 0.59
CA ALA A 469 6.31 18.38 1.91
C ALA A 469 5.02 19.21 1.98
N PRO A 470 4.15 19.01 3.00
CA PRO A 470 2.89 19.77 3.13
C PRO A 470 3.17 21.26 3.26
N SER A 471 2.97 22.01 2.17
CA SER A 471 3.29 23.44 2.11
C SER A 471 2.53 24.12 0.97
N ASN A 472 2.43 25.45 1.04
CA ASN A 472 1.79 26.27 0.01
C ASN A 472 2.47 26.20 -1.37
N LEU A 473 3.66 25.61 -1.47
CA LEU A 473 4.38 25.40 -2.73
C LEU A 473 3.93 24.13 -3.48
N HIS A 474 3.16 23.27 -2.82
CA HIS A 474 2.44 22.19 -3.48
C HIS A 474 1.18 22.77 -4.12
N PHE A 475 1.18 22.92 -5.44
CA PHE A 475 0.14 23.65 -6.15
C PHE A 475 -0.64 22.76 -7.12
N ILE A 476 -1.97 22.83 -7.03
CA ILE A 476 -2.91 22.08 -7.89
C ILE A 476 -3.95 23.08 -8.45
N PRO A 477 -3.96 23.30 -9.78
CA PRO A 477 -4.95 24.15 -10.43
C PRO A 477 -6.40 23.70 -10.18
N PRO A 478 -7.39 24.62 -10.16
CA PRO A 478 -8.80 24.26 -10.18
C PRO A 478 -9.24 23.72 -11.55
N LEU A 479 -10.44 23.12 -11.61
CA LEU A 479 -11.09 22.66 -12.85
C LEU A 479 -10.37 21.53 -13.61
N GLN A 480 -9.40 20.86 -13.01
CA GLN A 480 -8.66 19.78 -13.67
C GLN A 480 -9.35 18.44 -13.48
N ASN A 481 -9.46 17.67 -14.56
CA ASN A 481 -9.93 16.29 -14.50
C ASN A 481 -8.87 15.39 -13.86
N GLU A 482 -7.62 15.54 -14.31
CA GLU A 482 -6.44 14.87 -13.76
C GLU A 482 -5.29 15.89 -13.75
N TYR A 483 -4.58 15.98 -12.63
CA TYR A 483 -3.36 16.78 -12.48
C TYR A 483 -2.40 16.05 -11.54
N LYS A 484 -1.14 15.91 -11.93
CA LYS A 484 -0.13 15.16 -11.19
C LYS A 484 0.82 16.04 -10.40
N THR A 485 1.19 15.58 -9.22
CA THR A 485 2.35 16.08 -8.48
C THR A 485 3.20 14.93 -8.00
N ALA A 486 4.49 15.18 -7.80
CA ALA A 486 5.42 14.18 -7.30
C ALA A 486 6.31 14.77 -6.21
N GLY A 487 6.55 13.96 -5.19
CA GLY A 487 7.58 14.20 -4.19
C GLY A 487 8.73 13.22 -4.36
N TYR A 488 9.96 13.69 -4.15
CA TYR A 488 11.16 12.95 -4.52
C TYR A 488 12.12 12.73 -3.36
N CYS A 489 12.42 11.46 -3.09
CA CYS A 489 13.52 11.03 -2.23
C CYS A 489 14.76 10.77 -3.09
N SER A 490 15.76 11.65 -2.98
CA SER A 490 16.91 11.65 -3.87
C SER A 490 17.82 10.42 -3.71
N LEU A 491 18.55 10.07 -4.79
CA LEU A 491 19.58 9.03 -4.74
C LEU A 491 20.65 9.37 -3.70
N GLY A 492 20.97 10.66 -3.53
CA GLY A 492 21.92 11.12 -2.52
C GLY A 492 21.45 10.79 -1.11
N CYS A 493 20.17 11.00 -0.84
CA CYS A 493 19.52 10.70 0.44
C CYS A 493 19.69 9.25 0.87
N THR A 494 19.27 8.33 -0.02
CA THR A 494 19.29 6.90 0.25
C THR A 494 20.73 6.38 0.26
N LYS A 495 21.61 6.92 -0.59
CA LYS A 495 23.03 6.55 -0.63
C LYS A 495 23.76 6.89 0.66
N GLU A 496 23.44 8.01 1.29
CA GLU A 496 24.10 8.46 2.51
C GLU A 496 23.66 7.67 3.74
N ILE A 497 22.37 7.38 3.87
CA ILE A 497 21.81 6.83 5.12
C ILE A 497 21.56 5.33 5.08
N PHE A 498 21.21 4.75 3.94
CA PHE A 498 20.89 3.32 3.90
C PHE A 498 22.15 2.46 4.06
N PRO A 499 22.05 1.33 4.78
CA PRO A 499 23.16 0.40 4.91
C PRO A 499 23.46 -0.26 3.57
N LYS A 500 24.66 -0.85 3.42
CA LYS A 500 25.14 -1.40 2.13
C LYS A 500 24.21 -2.48 1.55
N GLU A 501 23.64 -3.29 2.42
CA GLU A 501 22.65 -4.32 2.13
C GLU A 501 21.25 -3.77 1.79
N GLY A 502 21.01 -2.49 2.05
CA GLY A 502 19.73 -1.82 1.84
C GLY A 502 18.75 -2.03 2.98
N ILE A 503 17.54 -1.49 2.77
CA ILE A 503 16.38 -1.71 3.62
C ILE A 503 15.35 -2.55 2.87
N ASN A 504 14.55 -3.32 3.59
CA ASN A 504 13.47 -4.14 3.09
C ASN A 504 12.14 -3.51 3.50
N VAL A 505 11.33 -3.17 2.51
CA VAL A 505 9.99 -2.61 2.67
C VAL A 505 8.98 -3.72 2.86
N VAL A 506 8.10 -3.55 3.85
CA VAL A 506 7.11 -4.54 4.29
C VAL A 506 5.70 -4.11 3.93
N SER A 507 5.40 -2.83 4.14
CA SER A 507 4.09 -2.24 3.83
C SER A 507 4.20 -0.75 3.55
N VAL A 508 3.22 -0.22 2.84
CA VAL A 508 3.14 1.21 2.50
C VAL A 508 1.71 1.71 2.71
N MET A 509 1.54 2.77 3.49
CA MET A 509 0.27 3.52 3.57
C MET A 509 0.36 4.78 2.69
N LEU A 510 -0.52 4.90 1.70
CA LEU A 510 -0.61 6.06 0.81
C LEU A 510 -1.61 7.08 1.39
N HIS A 511 -1.31 8.38 1.30
CA HIS A 511 -2.11 9.44 1.90
C HIS A 511 -2.25 10.68 1.00
N SER A 512 -3.48 11.15 0.84
CA SER A 512 -3.89 12.38 0.16
C SER A 512 -5.28 12.82 0.66
N HIS A 513 -5.65 14.08 0.44
CA HIS A 513 -6.94 14.63 0.85
C HIS A 513 -8.02 14.47 -0.25
N LEU A 514 -9.07 15.31 -0.21
CA LEU A 514 -10.33 15.10 -0.92
C LEU A 514 -10.23 15.11 -2.46
N ALA A 515 -9.22 15.76 -3.03
CA ALA A 515 -8.99 15.79 -4.48
C ALA A 515 -8.19 14.57 -4.98
N GLY A 516 -7.53 13.81 -4.11
CA GLY A 516 -6.75 12.62 -4.48
C GLY A 516 -7.58 11.55 -5.20
N ARG A 517 -7.07 11.00 -6.30
CA ARG A 517 -7.72 9.95 -7.09
C ARG A 517 -6.82 8.77 -7.41
N LYS A 518 -5.52 9.01 -7.60
CA LYS A 518 -4.53 7.95 -7.86
C LYS A 518 -3.27 8.24 -7.07
N LEU A 519 -2.71 7.25 -6.41
CA LEU A 519 -1.47 7.38 -5.65
C LEU A 519 -0.52 6.23 -5.96
N LYS A 520 0.78 6.52 -6.05
CA LYS A 520 1.80 5.54 -6.40
C LYS A 520 3.13 5.87 -5.73
N LEU A 521 3.75 4.88 -5.08
CA LEU A 521 5.14 4.95 -4.63
C LEU A 521 6.04 4.18 -5.59
N ARG A 522 6.76 4.93 -6.43
CA ARG A 522 7.64 4.40 -7.47
C ARG A 522 9.02 4.11 -6.89
N HIS A 523 9.66 3.03 -7.35
CA HIS A 523 11.00 2.63 -6.94
C HIS A 523 11.95 2.66 -8.15
N ILE A 524 12.96 3.52 -8.10
CA ILE A 524 13.88 3.75 -9.22
C ILE A 524 15.25 3.20 -8.87
N ARG A 525 15.79 2.33 -9.74
CA ARG A 525 17.14 1.78 -9.62
C ARG A 525 17.88 1.89 -10.95
N ALA A 526 19.05 2.53 -10.92
CA ALA A 526 19.94 2.65 -12.08
C ALA A 526 19.22 3.15 -13.37
N GLY A 527 18.34 4.15 -13.23
CA GLY A 527 17.59 4.75 -14.35
C GLY A 527 16.43 3.91 -14.87
N LYS A 528 15.98 2.90 -14.13
CA LYS A 528 14.79 2.09 -14.45
C LYS A 528 13.83 2.07 -13.28
N GLU A 529 12.54 2.19 -13.56
CA GLU A 529 11.50 1.95 -12.57
C GLU A 529 11.32 0.43 -12.39
N LEU A 530 11.39 -0.02 -11.14
CA LEU A 530 11.05 -1.37 -10.69
C LEU A 530 9.55 -1.46 -10.38
N PRO A 531 9.00 -2.66 -10.10
CA PRO A 531 7.62 -2.75 -9.63
C PRO A 531 7.36 -1.74 -8.49
N PRO A 532 6.31 -0.92 -8.61
CA PRO A 532 5.98 0.08 -7.59
C PRO A 532 5.79 -0.59 -6.23
N LEU A 533 6.27 0.05 -5.16
CA LEU A 533 6.14 -0.48 -3.81
C LEU A 533 4.67 -0.47 -3.36
N ALA A 534 3.91 0.52 -3.84
CA ALA A 534 2.46 0.58 -3.72
C ALA A 534 1.86 1.42 -4.84
N GLN A 535 0.67 1.06 -5.29
CA GLN A 535 -0.11 1.79 -6.31
C GLN A 535 -1.60 1.63 -6.02
N ASP A 536 -2.37 2.68 -6.19
CA ASP A 536 -3.84 2.67 -6.16
C ASP A 536 -4.39 3.66 -7.18
N ASP A 537 -4.89 3.16 -8.32
CA ASP A 537 -5.52 3.98 -9.36
C ASP A 537 -7.01 4.27 -9.08
N HIS A 538 -7.57 3.72 -8.00
CA HIS A 538 -8.95 3.92 -7.57
C HIS A 538 -9.04 4.43 -6.13
N TYR A 539 -8.04 5.19 -5.70
CA TYR A 539 -7.90 5.71 -4.34
C TYR A 539 -9.22 6.29 -3.81
N ASP A 540 -9.52 5.97 -2.55
CA ASP A 540 -10.67 6.47 -1.83
C ASP A 540 -10.20 7.20 -0.58
N PHE A 541 -10.51 8.49 -0.50
CA PHE A 541 -10.23 9.30 0.68
C PHE A 541 -10.72 8.65 1.98
N ASN A 542 -11.86 7.95 1.94
CA ASN A 542 -12.45 7.29 3.11
C ASN A 542 -11.90 5.88 3.38
N TYR A 543 -10.90 5.41 2.62
CA TYR A 543 -10.27 4.11 2.79
C TYR A 543 -8.76 4.18 2.52
N GLN A 544 -8.00 4.41 3.60
CA GLN A 544 -6.55 4.57 3.56
C GLN A 544 -5.85 3.47 4.36
N GLN A 545 -6.08 2.23 3.95
CA GLN A 545 -5.47 1.04 4.55
C GLN A 545 -4.02 0.85 4.09
N SER A 546 -3.11 0.49 5.00
CA SER A 546 -1.74 0.08 4.64
C SER A 546 -1.76 -1.08 3.66
N ARG A 547 -0.98 -0.97 2.59
CA ARG A 547 -0.77 -2.03 1.59
C ARG A 547 0.42 -2.87 2.01
N ALA A 548 0.17 -4.03 2.59
CA ALA A 548 1.21 -5.03 2.85
C ALA A 548 1.72 -5.61 1.53
N LEU A 549 3.04 -5.77 1.41
CA LEU A 549 3.66 -6.40 0.25
C LEU A 549 3.58 -7.92 0.38
N SER A 550 3.34 -8.63 -0.73
CA SER A 550 3.38 -10.10 -0.74
C SER A 550 4.77 -10.65 -0.46
N GLN A 551 5.80 -9.88 -0.81
CA GLN A 551 7.20 -10.16 -0.52
C GLN A 551 7.90 -8.85 -0.20
N ASP A 552 8.73 -8.88 0.84
CA ASP A 552 9.55 -7.73 1.21
C ASP A 552 10.43 -7.29 0.04
N THR A 553 10.47 -5.98 -0.23
CA THR A 553 11.21 -5.44 -1.37
C THR A 553 12.40 -4.61 -0.90
N THR A 554 13.59 -4.97 -1.38
CA THR A 554 14.84 -4.29 -0.98
C THR A 554 15.06 -2.99 -1.75
N ILE A 555 15.23 -1.88 -1.04
CA ILE A 555 15.74 -0.60 -1.55
C ILE A 555 17.22 -0.50 -1.16
N LEU A 556 18.08 -0.32 -2.16
CA LEU A 556 19.53 -0.22 -1.98
C LEU A 556 19.96 1.24 -1.85
N PRO A 557 21.12 1.51 -1.24
CA PRO A 557 21.71 2.86 -1.24
C PRO A 557 21.89 3.36 -2.67
N GLY A 558 21.40 4.57 -2.95
CA GLY A 558 21.42 5.16 -4.28
C GLY A 558 20.20 4.83 -5.14
N ASP A 559 19.20 4.12 -4.63
CA ASP A 559 17.89 4.06 -5.28
C ASP A 559 17.09 5.35 -5.03
N GLY A 560 16.19 5.70 -5.95
CA GLY A 560 15.26 6.82 -5.79
C GLY A 560 13.85 6.35 -5.45
N LEU A 561 13.13 7.13 -4.65
CA LEU A 561 11.70 6.92 -4.40
C LEU A 561 10.91 8.14 -4.86
N ILE A 562 9.80 7.91 -5.55
CA ILE A 562 8.92 8.98 -6.04
C ILE A 562 7.50 8.68 -5.57
N THR A 563 6.95 9.53 -4.71
CA THR A 563 5.52 9.49 -4.36
C THR A 563 4.78 10.36 -5.36
N GLU A 564 4.00 9.74 -6.24
CA GLU A 564 3.17 10.41 -7.25
C GLU A 564 1.71 10.39 -6.82
N CYS A 565 1.06 11.54 -6.93
CA CYS A 565 -0.38 11.70 -6.67
C CYS A 565 -1.05 12.37 -7.85
N THR A 566 -2.20 11.84 -8.26
CA THR A 566 -3.08 12.41 -9.28
C THR A 566 -4.37 12.90 -8.63
N TYR A 567 -4.75 14.15 -8.94
CA TYR A 567 -5.89 14.83 -8.35
C TYR A 567 -6.97 15.13 -9.37
N SER A 568 -8.22 15.21 -8.91
CA SER A 568 -9.35 15.77 -9.65
C SER A 568 -9.91 17.00 -8.92
N THR A 569 -9.75 18.17 -9.52
CA THR A 569 -10.25 19.46 -9.01
C THR A 569 -11.38 20.04 -9.88
N LYS A 570 -12.02 19.22 -10.73
CA LYS A 570 -13.14 19.60 -11.62
C LYS A 570 -14.22 20.44 -10.93
N GLU A 571 -14.52 20.14 -9.67
CA GLU A 571 -15.57 20.81 -8.88
C GLU A 571 -15.06 22.02 -8.08
N ARG A 572 -13.74 22.24 -8.03
CA ARG A 572 -13.12 23.35 -7.31
C ARG A 572 -12.96 24.56 -8.23
N LYS A 573 -13.32 25.74 -7.72
CA LYS A 573 -13.25 27.01 -8.46
C LYS A 573 -11.99 27.82 -8.16
N ALA A 574 -11.32 27.53 -7.05
CA ALA A 574 -10.10 28.20 -6.60
C ALA A 574 -8.92 27.22 -6.59
N PRO A 575 -7.68 27.71 -6.77
CA PRO A 575 -6.48 26.90 -6.62
C PRO A 575 -6.45 26.14 -5.30
N THR A 576 -5.92 24.92 -5.36
CA THR A 576 -5.70 24.09 -4.19
C THR A 576 -4.22 24.08 -3.89
N LEU A 577 -3.87 24.41 -2.65
CA LEU A 577 -2.49 24.37 -2.16
C LEU A 577 -2.30 23.16 -1.23
N GLY A 578 -1.05 22.80 -0.98
CA GLY A 578 -0.72 21.80 0.02
C GLY A 578 -0.86 22.35 1.43
N GLY A 579 -1.40 21.53 2.32
CA GLY A 579 -1.62 21.95 3.69
C GLY A 579 -2.33 20.91 4.55
N TYR A 580 -2.77 21.33 5.73
CA TYR A 580 -3.29 20.48 6.79
C TYR A 580 -4.81 20.26 6.70
N SER A 581 -5.57 21.20 6.13
CA SER A 581 -7.02 21.02 5.95
C SER A 581 -7.32 19.95 4.90
N THR A 582 -8.41 19.19 5.06
CA THR A 582 -8.88 18.23 4.04
C THR A 582 -9.28 18.89 2.71
N ARG A 583 -9.46 20.21 2.71
CA ARG A 583 -9.69 21.03 1.51
C ARG A 583 -8.41 21.46 0.82
N GLU A 584 -7.30 21.51 1.55
CA GLU A 584 -5.95 21.56 0.99
C GLU A 584 -5.53 20.15 0.57
N GLU A 585 -4.28 19.95 0.14
CA GLU A 585 -3.80 18.64 -0.28
C GLU A 585 -2.51 18.17 0.38
N MET A 586 -2.32 16.86 0.34
CA MET A 586 -1.07 16.18 0.68
C MET A 586 -0.76 15.12 -0.38
N CYS A 587 0.51 14.74 -0.47
CA CYS A 587 0.98 13.61 -1.27
C CYS A 587 2.07 12.86 -0.51
N LEU A 588 1.68 11.87 0.30
CA LEU A 588 2.60 11.18 1.22
C LEU A 588 2.48 9.67 1.12
N ALA A 589 3.59 8.99 1.38
CA ALA A 589 3.67 7.55 1.59
C ALA A 589 4.41 7.26 2.90
N PHE A 590 3.81 6.44 3.76
CA PHE A 590 4.41 5.94 5.00
C PHE A 590 4.89 4.51 4.77
N VAL A 591 6.21 4.31 4.83
CA VAL A 591 6.88 3.07 4.42
C VAL A 591 7.40 2.34 5.66
N LEU A 592 6.81 1.20 5.99
CA LEU A 592 7.34 0.29 7.01
C LEU A 592 8.50 -0.50 6.42
N HIS A 593 9.67 -0.41 7.07
CA HIS A 593 10.88 -1.07 6.60
C HIS A 593 11.75 -1.60 7.74
N TYR A 594 12.69 -2.47 7.40
CA TYR A 594 13.80 -2.92 8.26
C TYR A 594 15.09 -3.13 7.46
N PRO A 595 16.29 -3.09 8.06
CA PRO A 595 16.53 -2.71 9.44
C PRO A 595 16.18 -1.24 9.66
N ARG A 596 15.87 -0.89 10.91
CA ARG A 596 15.68 0.49 11.34
C ARG A 596 16.89 1.35 10.96
N THR A 597 16.63 2.51 10.34
CA THR A 597 17.64 3.50 9.97
C THR A 597 17.41 4.83 10.68
N GLU A 598 18.37 5.75 10.53
CA GLU A 598 18.24 7.13 11.03
C GLU A 598 17.36 8.01 10.15
N LEU A 599 17.00 7.58 8.93
CA LEU A 599 16.15 8.37 8.03
C LEU A 599 14.68 8.29 8.48
N ALA A 600 14.12 9.43 8.90
CA ALA A 600 12.72 9.53 9.32
C ALA A 600 11.81 10.00 8.18
N GLY A 601 12.32 10.86 7.31
CA GLY A 601 11.57 11.33 6.16
C GLY A 601 12.46 11.86 5.04
N CYS A 602 11.98 11.73 3.81
CA CYS A 602 12.58 12.39 2.65
C CYS A 602 11.51 12.98 1.74
N TYR A 603 11.59 14.28 1.53
CA TYR A 603 10.56 15.07 0.86
C TYR A 603 11.16 15.89 -0.27
N SER A 604 10.30 16.37 -1.16
CA SER A 604 10.66 17.47 -2.05
C SER A 604 9.56 18.52 -2.14
N ILE A 605 9.95 19.72 -2.54
CA ILE A 605 9.07 20.81 -2.98
C ILE A 605 9.68 21.50 -4.21
N PRO A 606 8.89 22.20 -5.03
CA PRO A 606 9.45 23.11 -6.02
C PRO A 606 10.32 24.19 -5.35
N PRO A 607 11.53 24.50 -5.86
CA PRO A 607 12.33 25.60 -5.33
C PRO A 607 11.55 26.91 -5.38
N VAL A 608 11.64 27.73 -4.33
CA VAL A 608 10.78 28.92 -4.15
C VAL A 608 10.83 29.86 -5.35
N ARG A 609 12.04 30.22 -5.80
CA ARG A 609 12.21 31.06 -6.98
C ARG A 609 11.61 30.45 -8.24
N TYR A 610 11.87 29.16 -8.47
CA TYR A 610 11.37 28.43 -9.62
C TYR A 610 9.84 28.39 -9.64
N PHE A 611 9.21 28.24 -8.47
CA PHE A 611 7.77 28.27 -8.31
C PHE A 611 7.14 29.59 -8.77
N PHE A 612 7.65 30.71 -8.27
CA PHE A 612 7.12 32.02 -8.65
C PHE A 612 7.38 32.36 -10.13
N GLU A 613 8.59 32.08 -10.64
CA GLU A 613 8.95 32.33 -12.03
C GLU A 613 8.09 31.49 -13.00
N THR A 614 7.80 30.24 -12.67
CA THR A 614 6.92 29.34 -13.45
C THR A 614 5.50 29.90 -13.55
N LEU A 615 5.04 30.57 -12.49
CA LEU A 615 3.73 31.22 -12.43
C LEU A 615 3.76 32.67 -12.93
N GLY A 616 4.88 33.08 -13.54
CA GLY A 616 5.01 34.36 -14.24
C GLY A 616 5.37 35.54 -13.35
N VAL A 617 5.81 35.32 -12.11
CA VAL A 617 6.17 36.38 -11.15
C VAL A 617 7.67 36.39 -10.91
N LYS A 618 8.29 37.58 -10.97
CA LYS A 618 9.74 37.74 -10.84
C LYS A 618 10.15 38.45 -9.55
N GLU A 619 9.40 39.47 -9.15
CA GLU A 619 9.72 40.27 -7.98
C GLU A 619 8.47 40.70 -7.20
N PHE A 620 8.64 40.87 -5.89
CA PHE A 620 7.64 41.39 -4.97
C PHE A 620 8.07 42.75 -4.40
N TYR A 621 7.10 43.56 -3.97
CA TYR A 621 7.39 44.78 -3.22
C TYR A 621 7.81 44.43 -1.78
N GLY A 622 8.82 45.15 -1.27
CA GLY A 622 9.24 45.06 0.14
C GLY A 622 10.01 43.80 0.53
N MET A 623 10.09 42.78 -0.34
CA MET A 623 10.85 41.54 -0.09
C MET A 623 11.59 41.11 -1.37
N ASN A 624 12.87 40.78 -1.24
CA ASN A 624 13.60 40.08 -2.31
C ASN A 624 13.27 38.58 -2.28
N ILE A 625 13.58 37.84 -3.36
CA ILE A 625 13.22 36.42 -3.46
C ILE A 625 13.85 35.56 -2.36
N THR A 626 15.04 35.92 -1.86
CA THR A 626 15.71 35.24 -0.76
C THR A 626 14.96 35.44 0.56
N GLN A 627 14.44 36.64 0.82
CA GLN A 627 13.59 36.91 1.99
C GLN A 627 12.25 36.18 1.89
N VAL A 628 11.69 36.05 0.68
CA VAL A 628 10.48 35.26 0.44
C VAL A 628 10.75 33.77 0.69
N GLU A 629 11.91 33.28 0.25
CA GLU A 629 12.37 31.93 0.53
C GLU A 629 12.58 31.70 2.03
N GLU A 630 13.25 32.61 2.74
CA GLU A 630 13.38 32.58 4.20
C GLU A 630 12.01 32.66 4.89
N ALA A 631 11.03 33.40 4.36
CA ALA A 631 9.69 33.47 4.95
C ALA A 631 8.91 32.17 4.74
N LEU A 632 8.96 31.57 3.55
CA LEU A 632 8.21 30.35 3.21
C LEU A 632 8.84 29.08 3.77
N LEU A 633 10.17 29.05 3.86
CA LEU A 633 10.91 27.92 4.39
C LEU A 633 11.21 28.12 5.88
N GLU A 634 11.74 29.27 6.29
CA GLU A 634 12.21 29.53 7.66
C GLU A 634 11.21 30.30 8.56
N GLY A 635 10.01 30.63 8.06
CA GLY A 635 8.91 31.17 8.86
C GLY A 635 9.11 32.52 9.52
N LYS A 636 10.12 33.28 9.09
CA LYS A 636 10.35 34.65 9.56
C LYS A 636 9.53 35.63 8.74
N ILE A 637 8.36 36.02 9.24
CA ILE A 637 7.72 37.26 8.80
C ILE A 637 8.13 38.34 9.81
N GLU A 638 9.17 39.13 9.50
CA GLU A 638 9.41 40.37 10.24
C GLU A 638 8.26 41.34 9.95
N THR A 639 7.29 41.42 10.87
CA THR A 639 6.31 42.50 10.89
C THR A 639 6.88 43.69 11.67
N GLU A 640 6.84 44.83 10.99
CA GLU A 640 6.93 46.22 11.47
C GLU A 640 8.31 46.89 11.60
N HIS A 641 8.34 48.09 11.04
CA HIS A 641 9.49 48.97 10.91
C HIS A 641 10.04 49.43 12.28
N SER A 642 11.36 49.32 12.46
CA SER A 642 12.12 50.27 13.26
C SER A 642 13.50 50.53 12.63
N PRO A 643 14.05 51.76 12.74
CA PRO A 643 15.08 52.24 11.83
C PRO A 643 16.48 51.70 12.16
N THR A 644 17.20 51.34 11.09
CA THR A 644 18.66 51.25 10.93
C THR A 644 19.48 50.51 11.99
N VAL A 645 20.00 49.34 11.61
CA VAL A 645 21.45 49.10 11.57
C VAL A 645 21.76 48.30 10.31
N THR A 646 22.56 48.87 9.41
CA THR A 646 23.18 48.15 8.28
C THR A 646 24.03 47.00 8.80
N LYS A 647 23.46 45.80 8.92
CA LYS A 647 24.24 44.57 8.85
C LYS A 647 24.49 44.30 7.38
N LYS A 648 25.77 44.29 6.98
CA LYS A 648 26.18 43.93 5.64
C LYS A 648 25.57 42.56 5.28
N PRO A 649 25.02 42.37 4.07
CA PRO A 649 24.68 41.05 3.57
C PRO A 649 25.92 40.16 3.63
N PHE A 650 25.77 38.95 4.18
CA PHE A 650 26.83 37.95 4.14
C PHE A 650 27.08 37.56 2.68
N GLU A 651 28.31 37.74 2.20
CA GLU A 651 28.76 37.19 0.93
C GLU A 651 28.94 35.68 1.08
N ILE A 652 28.08 34.89 0.45
CA ILE A 652 28.24 33.44 0.34
C ILE A 652 29.44 33.17 -0.56
N LYS A 653 30.49 32.53 -0.03
CA LYS A 653 31.63 32.09 -0.82
C LYS A 653 31.46 30.60 -1.17
N PRO A 654 31.89 30.16 -2.37
CA PRO A 654 31.96 28.74 -2.69
C PRO A 654 32.79 28.00 -1.64
N GLY A 655 32.18 27.03 -0.95
CA GLY A 655 32.82 26.28 0.15
C GLY A 655 32.19 26.48 1.54
N ASP A 656 31.35 27.50 1.74
CA ASP A 656 30.59 27.70 2.99
C ASP A 656 29.35 26.77 3.10
N GLU A 657 29.13 25.93 2.09
CA GLU A 657 27.93 25.10 1.94
C GLU A 657 27.81 23.98 2.98
N MET A 658 28.92 23.60 3.64
CA MET A 658 28.98 22.56 4.68
C MET A 658 29.02 23.13 6.10
N SER A 659 28.77 24.42 6.28
CA SER A 659 28.87 25.05 7.60
C SER A 659 27.72 24.60 8.52
N PRO A 660 27.93 24.49 9.84
CA PRO A 660 26.88 24.23 10.82
C PRO A 660 25.69 25.20 10.70
N GLU A 661 25.95 26.45 10.31
CA GLU A 661 24.94 27.49 10.12
C GLU A 661 24.05 27.23 8.89
N ALA A 662 24.62 26.73 7.78
CA ALA A 662 23.85 26.34 6.61
C ALA A 662 22.93 25.15 6.92
N ASN A 663 23.45 24.14 7.64
CA ASN A 663 22.66 23.00 8.12
C ASN A 663 21.52 23.46 9.06
N GLN A 664 21.79 24.40 9.95
CA GLN A 664 20.79 24.91 10.88
C GLN A 664 19.68 25.72 10.20
N ARG A 665 20.00 26.46 9.12
CA ARG A 665 19.00 27.11 8.26
C ARG A 665 18.10 26.12 7.55
N ALA A 666 18.67 25.06 7.00
CA ALA A 666 17.91 24.04 6.30
C ALA A 666 17.03 23.17 7.24
N ILE A 667 17.46 22.99 8.49
CA ILE A 667 16.60 22.41 9.55
C ILE A 667 15.43 23.36 9.87
N MET A 668 15.68 24.66 10.00
CA MET A 668 14.59 25.64 10.14
C MET A 668 13.67 25.64 8.91
N ALA A 669 14.21 25.51 7.69
CA ALA A 669 13.44 25.41 6.46
C ALA A 669 12.38 24.27 6.49
N LEU A 670 12.77 23.11 7.02
CA LEU A 670 11.87 21.98 7.23
C LEU A 670 10.87 22.21 8.36
N LYS A 671 11.30 22.86 9.44
CA LYS A 671 10.45 23.17 10.59
C LYS A 671 9.33 24.11 10.23
N ASN A 672 9.58 25.17 9.45
CA ASN A 672 8.50 26.08 9.09
C ASN A 672 7.76 25.66 7.81
N ALA A 673 8.32 24.79 6.97
CA ALA A 673 7.49 24.03 6.02
C ALA A 673 6.39 23.23 6.78
N LYS A 674 6.65 22.82 8.03
CA LYS A 674 5.64 22.25 8.94
C LYS A 674 4.65 23.29 9.50
N GLU A 675 4.91 24.60 9.42
CA GLU A 675 4.16 25.64 10.17
C GLU A 675 3.20 26.51 9.33
N TYR A 676 3.04 26.29 8.01
CA TYR A 676 2.25 27.22 7.17
C TYR A 676 0.89 26.73 6.63
N SER A 677 0.17 25.87 7.36
CA SER A 677 -1.24 25.60 7.01
C SER A 677 -2.17 25.34 8.19
N ILE A 678 -2.03 26.07 9.30
CA ILE A 678 -3.09 26.11 10.31
C ILE A 678 -3.96 27.36 10.09
N GLU A 679 -5.16 27.15 9.53
CA GLU A 679 -6.23 28.15 9.59
C GLU A 679 -6.89 28.13 10.99
N GLY A 680 -6.46 29.06 11.83
CA GLY A 680 -7.25 29.60 12.94
C GLY A 680 -7.56 31.10 12.77
N ALA A 681 -7.08 31.71 11.69
CA ALA A 681 -7.42 33.06 11.28
C ALA A 681 -8.08 32.99 9.90
N THR A 682 -9.03 33.90 9.68
CA THR A 682 -9.68 34.16 8.40
C THR A 682 -8.72 34.12 7.21
N VAL A 683 -9.25 33.91 6.00
CA VAL A 683 -8.62 33.97 4.65
C VAL A 683 -7.63 35.15 4.42
N GLU A 684 -7.45 36.04 5.40
CA GLU A 684 -6.59 37.22 5.43
C GLU A 684 -5.10 36.97 5.80
N GLN A 685 -4.62 35.74 6.03
CA GLN A 685 -3.23 35.52 6.49
C GLN A 685 -2.36 34.50 5.72
N SER A 686 -2.76 34.03 4.55
CA SER A 686 -1.82 33.30 3.68
C SER A 686 -0.61 34.18 3.35
N VAL A 687 0.62 33.65 3.44
CA VAL A 687 1.83 34.37 3.00
C VAL A 687 1.66 34.91 1.58
N PHE A 688 0.95 34.18 0.73
CA PHE A 688 0.66 34.58 -0.65
C PHE A 688 -0.28 35.77 -0.79
N GLU A 689 -1.11 36.08 0.21
CA GLU A 689 -1.90 37.31 0.23
C GLU A 689 -1.06 38.55 0.58
N LYS A 690 -0.02 38.36 1.40
CA LYS A 690 0.90 39.44 1.80
C LYS A 690 1.93 39.77 0.72
N LEU A 691 2.22 38.85 -0.19
CA LEU A 691 3.17 39.03 -1.29
C LEU A 691 2.55 39.84 -2.44
N ILE A 692 2.87 41.14 -2.52
CA ILE A 692 2.39 42.03 -3.58
C ILE A 692 3.37 42.05 -4.75
N ILE A 693 2.90 41.72 -5.95
CA ILE A 693 3.73 41.59 -7.15
C ILE A 693 4.22 42.96 -7.62
N LYS A 694 5.53 43.07 -7.83
CA LYS A 694 6.20 44.23 -8.43
C LYS A 694 6.47 44.03 -9.92
N GLU A 695 6.95 42.85 -10.29
CA GLU A 695 7.23 42.45 -11.67
C GLU A 695 6.61 41.07 -11.96
N PRO A 696 5.92 40.91 -13.09
CA PRO A 696 5.88 41.82 -14.25
C PRO A 696 4.75 42.86 -14.18
N LEU A 697 4.80 43.88 -15.06
CA LEU A 697 3.85 45.01 -15.10
C LEU A 697 2.38 44.59 -15.23
N GLU A 698 2.11 43.48 -15.91
CA GLU A 698 0.76 42.95 -16.15
C GLU A 698 0.05 42.50 -14.86
N PHE A 699 0.83 42.12 -13.84
CA PHE A 699 0.34 41.63 -12.55
C PHE A 699 0.67 42.57 -11.39
N GLN A 700 1.27 43.72 -11.69
CA GLN A 700 1.73 44.68 -10.70
C GLN A 700 0.59 45.12 -9.77
N ASN A 701 0.92 45.27 -8.48
CA ASN A 701 0.01 45.66 -7.38
C ASN A 701 -1.10 44.65 -7.05
N LYS A 702 -1.05 43.42 -7.60
CA LYS A 702 -1.90 42.31 -7.16
C LYS A 702 -1.18 41.49 -6.09
N SER A 703 -1.94 40.93 -5.14
CA SER A 703 -1.39 39.86 -4.30
C SER A 703 -1.09 38.62 -5.15
N PHE A 704 -0.14 37.81 -4.72
CA PHE A 704 0.17 36.57 -5.42
C PHE A 704 -1.03 35.61 -5.42
N MET A 705 -1.77 35.53 -4.32
CA MET A 705 -2.99 34.73 -4.26
C MET A 705 -4.05 35.22 -5.27
N LEU A 706 -4.28 36.53 -5.38
CA LEU A 706 -5.18 37.09 -6.38
C LEU A 706 -4.69 36.79 -7.81
N HIS A 707 -3.38 36.79 -8.05
CA HIS A 707 -2.81 36.36 -9.33
C HIS A 707 -3.13 34.89 -9.61
N LEU A 708 -2.88 33.98 -8.65
CA LEU A 708 -3.23 32.55 -8.79
C LEU A 708 -4.70 32.36 -9.12
N GLN A 709 -5.61 33.11 -8.51
CA GLN A 709 -7.06 33.00 -8.78
C GLN A 709 -7.45 33.48 -10.18
N ASN A 710 -6.67 34.37 -10.80
CA ASN A 710 -6.97 34.97 -12.09
C ASN A 710 -6.32 34.24 -13.29
N ILE A 711 -5.50 33.22 -13.07
CA ILE A 711 -4.93 32.40 -14.14
C ILE A 711 -6.07 31.67 -14.90
N PRO A 712 -6.07 31.65 -16.26
CA PRO A 712 -7.12 31.01 -17.05
C PRO A 712 -6.96 29.48 -17.08
N TYR A 713 -7.33 28.80 -16.01
CA TYR A 713 -7.17 27.34 -15.85
C TYR A 713 -8.06 26.48 -16.77
N ASN A 714 -8.99 27.10 -17.49
CA ASN A 714 -9.75 26.44 -18.56
C ASN A 714 -8.87 26.13 -19.79
N GLU A 715 -7.73 26.79 -19.94
CA GLU A 715 -6.77 26.53 -21.00
C GLU A 715 -5.93 25.29 -20.69
N THR A 716 -6.31 24.14 -21.24
CA THR A 716 -5.62 22.85 -20.98
C THR A 716 -4.14 22.86 -21.37
N ILE A 717 -3.73 23.66 -22.37
CA ILE A 717 -2.31 23.77 -22.77
C ILE A 717 -1.50 24.44 -21.66
N LEU A 718 -2.06 25.47 -21.02
CA LEU A 718 -1.43 26.17 -19.92
C LEU A 718 -1.27 25.24 -18.71
N THR A 719 -2.35 24.57 -18.30
CA THR A 719 -2.32 23.72 -17.10
C THR A 719 -1.42 22.50 -17.27
N LYS A 720 -1.36 21.90 -18.47
CA LYS A 720 -0.40 20.85 -18.80
C LYS A 720 1.06 21.32 -18.76
N LYS A 721 1.34 22.54 -19.21
CA LYS A 721 2.70 23.11 -19.09
C LYS A 721 3.07 23.33 -17.63
N ILE A 722 2.15 23.86 -16.82
CA ILE A 722 2.37 24.05 -15.38
C ILE A 722 2.64 22.70 -14.70
N GLU A 723 1.84 21.68 -15.02
CA GLU A 723 2.05 20.30 -14.57
C GLU A 723 3.45 19.80 -14.95
N GLU A 724 3.85 19.96 -16.21
CA GLU A 724 5.18 19.56 -16.69
C GLU A 724 6.30 20.27 -15.93
N TYR A 725 6.18 21.57 -15.66
CA TYR A 725 7.19 22.33 -14.91
C TYR A 725 7.32 21.88 -13.46
N PHE A 726 6.23 21.59 -12.77
CA PHE A 726 6.27 21.19 -11.36
C PHE A 726 6.53 19.70 -11.17
N TYR A 727 6.09 18.86 -12.10
CA TYR A 727 6.32 17.43 -12.04
C TYR A 727 7.72 17.06 -12.53
N ASN A 728 8.12 17.47 -13.74
CA ASN A 728 9.40 17.09 -14.36
C ASN A 728 10.54 18.08 -14.12
N GLY A 729 10.26 19.29 -13.61
CA GLY A 729 11.24 20.34 -13.43
C GLY A 729 12.08 20.18 -12.17
N LEU A 730 12.37 21.32 -11.53
CA LEU A 730 13.26 21.37 -10.38
C LEU A 730 12.53 20.99 -9.09
N HIS A 731 13.20 20.16 -8.29
CA HIS A 731 12.79 19.70 -6.96
C HIS A 731 13.90 20.02 -5.98
N MET A 732 13.57 20.77 -4.93
CA MET A 732 14.43 20.91 -3.76
C MET A 732 14.14 19.75 -2.81
N THR A 733 15.13 18.89 -2.59
CA THR A 733 14.99 17.65 -1.81
C THR A 733 15.51 17.82 -0.38
N PHE A 734 14.84 17.15 0.56
CA PHE A 734 15.17 17.20 1.98
C PHE A 734 15.28 15.80 2.56
N CYS A 735 16.31 15.57 3.37
CA CYS A 735 16.63 14.27 3.96
C CYS A 735 16.69 14.38 5.47
N ARG A 736 15.55 14.15 6.13
CA ARG A 736 15.36 14.39 7.56
C ARG A 736 15.65 13.15 8.37
N LYS A 737 16.57 13.26 9.34
CA LYS A 737 16.86 12.20 10.30
C LYS A 737 15.86 12.21 11.47
N ARG A 738 15.91 11.17 12.30
CA ARG A 738 15.08 11.03 13.51
C ARG A 738 15.33 12.10 14.58
N ASP A 739 16.56 12.60 14.64
CA ASP A 739 16.98 13.72 15.51
C ASP A 739 16.56 15.10 14.96
N ASP A 740 15.81 15.12 13.85
CA ASP A 740 15.34 16.28 13.10
C ASP A 740 16.41 17.07 12.34
N SER A 741 17.66 16.62 12.38
CA SER A 741 18.71 17.20 11.53
C SER A 741 18.70 16.62 10.13
N LEU A 742 19.28 17.35 9.19
CA LEU A 742 19.43 16.88 7.82
C LEU A 742 20.60 15.90 7.68
N ALA A 743 20.37 14.80 6.98
CA ALA A 743 21.40 13.82 6.62
C ALA A 743 22.36 14.38 5.56
N ILE A 744 21.78 15.05 4.56
CA ILE A 744 22.49 15.78 3.52
C ILE A 744 21.87 17.16 3.41
N LYS A 745 22.67 18.14 2.99
CA LYS A 745 22.16 19.46 2.64
C LYS A 745 21.06 19.33 1.59
N GLU A 746 20.09 20.24 1.64
CA GLU A 746 19.11 20.44 0.59
C GLU A 746 19.79 20.60 -0.78
N THR A 747 19.28 19.89 -1.77
CA THR A 747 19.80 19.93 -3.13
C THR A 747 18.66 20.20 -4.10
N ILE A 748 18.92 21.05 -5.09
CA ILE A 748 17.99 21.30 -6.19
C ILE A 748 18.39 20.40 -7.35
N GLU A 749 17.50 19.50 -7.72
CA GLU A 749 17.73 18.53 -8.80
C GLU A 749 16.48 18.37 -9.65
N ASN A 750 16.64 17.86 -10.88
CA ASN A 750 15.48 17.48 -11.68
C ASN A 750 15.01 16.09 -11.24
N LEU A 751 13.72 15.81 -11.45
CA LEU A 751 13.23 14.44 -11.35
C LEU A 751 14.07 13.55 -12.30
N PRO A 752 14.59 12.40 -11.83
CA PRO A 752 15.44 11.56 -12.65
C PRO A 752 14.67 11.09 -13.89
N LYS A 753 15.34 11.07 -15.05
CA LYS A 753 14.80 10.38 -16.23
C LYS A 753 15.01 8.89 -16.06
N PHE A 754 13.96 8.10 -16.18
CA PHE A 754 14.02 6.65 -16.09
C PHE A 754 13.09 5.98 -17.10
N GLU A 755 13.36 4.71 -17.38
CA GLU A 755 12.46 3.85 -18.13
C GLU A 755 11.29 3.43 -17.23
N ASP A 756 10.05 3.80 -17.60
CA ASP A 756 8.84 3.46 -16.86
C ASP A 756 8.65 1.94 -16.75
N TYR A 757 8.18 1.50 -15.58
CA TYR A 757 7.84 0.10 -15.35
C TYR A 757 6.64 -0.28 -16.20
N ARG A 758 6.84 -1.23 -17.10
CA ARG A 758 5.75 -1.88 -17.84
C ARG A 758 5.40 -3.16 -17.13
N ASN A 759 4.20 -3.23 -16.56
CA ASN A 759 3.74 -4.43 -15.89
C ASN A 759 3.77 -5.61 -16.89
N LYS A 760 4.58 -6.63 -16.58
CA LYS A 760 4.72 -7.83 -17.41
C LYS A 760 3.66 -8.89 -17.07
N GLU A 761 3.03 -8.78 -15.91
CA GLU A 761 1.88 -9.60 -15.53
C GLU A 761 0.61 -8.91 -16.03
N SER A 762 0.24 -9.19 -17.27
CA SER A 762 -1.07 -8.80 -17.77
C SER A 762 -2.11 -9.71 -17.12
N ILE A 763 -3.07 -9.12 -16.40
CA ILE A 763 -4.34 -9.80 -16.15
C ILE A 763 -4.85 -10.26 -17.51
N GLN A 764 -5.02 -11.58 -17.66
CA GLN A 764 -5.47 -12.17 -18.91
C GLN A 764 -6.97 -12.14 -18.90
N CYS A 765 -7.56 -11.47 -19.87
CA CYS A 765 -9.00 -11.49 -19.96
C CYS A 765 -9.50 -12.90 -20.32
N SER A 766 -10.57 -13.32 -19.67
CA SER A 766 -11.22 -14.60 -19.94
C SER A 766 -12.73 -14.48 -19.80
N TYR A 767 -13.47 -14.84 -20.85
CA TYR A 767 -14.94 -14.84 -20.83
C TYR A 767 -15.49 -16.25 -21.01
N LYS A 768 -16.68 -16.52 -20.45
CA LYS A 768 -17.44 -17.72 -20.79
C LYS A 768 -18.27 -17.47 -22.05
N SER A 769 -17.89 -18.10 -23.16
CA SER A 769 -18.84 -18.34 -24.24
C SER A 769 -19.81 -19.43 -23.79
N LYS A 770 -21.10 -19.10 -23.60
CA LYS A 770 -22.16 -20.12 -23.53
C LYS A 770 -22.12 -20.90 -24.85
N ARG A 771 -21.46 -22.06 -24.86
CA ARG A 771 -21.74 -23.08 -25.89
C ARG A 771 -23.20 -23.46 -25.68
N ALA A 772 -24.08 -22.88 -26.50
CA ALA A 772 -25.40 -23.46 -26.71
C ALA A 772 -25.17 -24.94 -27.03
N PHE A 773 -25.71 -25.81 -26.18
CA PHE A 773 -25.84 -27.23 -26.47
C PHE A 773 -26.80 -27.35 -27.66
N THR A 774 -26.30 -27.09 -28.86
CA THR A 774 -26.94 -27.58 -30.07
C THR A 774 -26.68 -29.08 -30.06
N SER A 775 -27.76 -29.85 -29.97
CA SER A 775 -27.74 -31.29 -30.16
C SER A 775 -27.17 -31.57 -31.56
N SER A 776 -25.85 -31.76 -31.65
CA SER A 776 -25.22 -32.19 -32.89
C SER A 776 -25.24 -33.71 -32.91
N THR A 777 -26.15 -34.19 -33.76
CA THR A 777 -26.13 -35.51 -34.35
C THR A 777 -24.72 -35.93 -34.73
N THR A 778 -24.40 -37.16 -34.36
CA THR A 778 -23.20 -37.93 -34.68
C THR A 778 -22.59 -37.58 -36.06
N LYS A 779 -21.36 -37.05 -36.06
CA LYS A 779 -20.44 -37.20 -37.18
C LYS A 779 -19.04 -37.58 -36.69
N THR A 780 -18.84 -38.89 -36.61
CA THR A 780 -17.53 -39.55 -36.67
C THR A 780 -16.89 -39.28 -38.03
N ALA A 781 -15.92 -38.36 -38.11
CA ALA A 781 -14.85 -38.36 -39.12
C ALA A 781 -13.89 -37.18 -38.91
N SER A 782 -12.69 -37.44 -38.39
CA SER A 782 -11.44 -36.71 -38.75
C SER A 782 -10.24 -37.07 -37.85
N SER A 783 -9.96 -38.36 -37.64
CA SER A 783 -8.71 -38.81 -36.99
C SER A 783 -7.71 -39.52 -37.94
N LEU A 784 -7.86 -39.36 -39.26
CA LEU A 784 -7.08 -40.13 -40.24
C LEU A 784 -6.15 -39.30 -41.16
N LEU A 785 -5.98 -38.00 -40.93
CA LEU A 785 -5.13 -37.14 -41.79
C LEU A 785 -3.77 -36.75 -41.19
N SER A 786 -3.43 -37.21 -39.97
CA SER A 786 -2.15 -36.87 -39.32
C SER A 786 -1.11 -38.00 -39.32
N ILE A 787 -1.40 -39.15 -39.94
CA ILE A 787 -0.51 -40.33 -39.96
C ILE A 787 0.19 -40.52 -41.31
N THR A 788 -0.31 -39.91 -42.39
CA THR A 788 0.30 -40.01 -43.74
C THR A 788 1.40 -38.98 -44.03
N PHE A 789 1.55 -37.94 -43.18
CA PHE A 789 2.59 -36.92 -43.34
C PHE A 789 3.93 -37.31 -42.67
N ILE A 790 3.90 -38.18 -41.66
CA ILE A 790 5.09 -38.63 -40.93
C ILE A 790 5.78 -39.82 -41.63
N LEU A 791 5.05 -40.60 -42.44
CA LEU A 791 5.63 -41.72 -43.18
C LEU A 791 6.37 -41.32 -44.47
N ASN A 792 6.04 -40.17 -45.07
CA ASN A 792 6.68 -39.71 -46.31
C ASN A 792 8.01 -38.95 -46.10
N ILE A 793 8.29 -38.48 -44.88
CA ILE A 793 9.56 -37.80 -44.56
C ILE A 793 10.68 -38.81 -44.26
N PHE A 794 10.35 -40.04 -43.88
CA PHE A 794 11.34 -41.11 -43.63
C PHE A 794 11.80 -41.87 -44.87
N ILE A 795 11.15 -41.67 -46.03
CA ILE A 795 11.54 -42.30 -47.32
C ILE A 795 12.37 -41.35 -48.20
N MET A 796 12.40 -40.05 -47.90
CA MET A 796 13.24 -39.07 -48.62
C MET A 796 14.60 -38.77 -47.96
N ILE A 797 14.97 -39.46 -46.88
CA ILE A 797 16.30 -39.35 -46.25
C ILE A 797 16.97 -40.73 -46.23
N ARG A 798 17.07 -41.37 -47.39
CA ARG A 798 17.93 -42.52 -47.62
C ARG A 798 18.70 -42.38 -48.93
#